data_AF-A0A1Z5K9I7-F1
#
_entry.id   AF-A0A1Z5K9I7-F1
#
_cell.length_a   1.000
_cell.length_b   1.000
_cell.length_c   1.000
_cell.angle_alpha   90.00
_cell.angle_beta   90.00
_cell.angle_gamma   90.00
#
_symmetry.space_group_name_H-M   'P 1'
#
loop_
_entity.id
_entity.type
_entity.pdbx_description
1 polymer ?
#
loop_
_entity_poly.entity_id
_entity_poly.type
_entity_poly.pdbx_seq_one_letter_code
_entity_poly.pdbx_strand_id
1 'polypeptide(L)'
;MSDLRNADDPIWIDEVWLDTVVVAGLTCFILCLMGLSQVPTAKMGILYGVVGMIALVVAYWVDDTYTYDEGTWLIAASMAPGAVAGLISAVVVEMTSLPEMVGAYNGFGGLAAAVAGYGLYLDPGATFLVRDGIRVVEQTDEMLIVQAIALWLSIVIGLMTFTGSMVATLKLHGTISSKSVMIPARGLYTAVIFAVMVVFGVLAFAGDQTWNDRQAGIAYLAIVGAAAGLYGYTAVMAIGGGDMPVSISFLNSLSGFSTTATGFMLFNKALVVAGAFVGCSGIILTIIMCKAMNRNVTNVLLGGFGEGSSSEQKQAKSKDDEEGDVTIVEASEVVETLTSAKSVIIVPGYGMAVAKAQHAIAELTTRLRRLGIMVRFAIHPVAGRMPGHMNVLLAEAHVPYDITVSMDQINQDFPSTDVVVILGGNDIVNPAAQTDPDSPIAGMPVLEVWKAKTTIVMKRSLRVGYAGIENPLFLKPNNRMFLGDAKESTEKLVALVGNVNKDSVSDTDGTHLGDEETAVPKISKEEKEMLQFAEDLSKLREAVFLKVGVIREVDPDEEKIAIVPSGCKDLMKQGIQVYVQSGAGEKGQFFDSMYESNGAIVLSSAQQVLDTVDILVKIRAPAFHPDLGQHEVDRMSNKTLISFLGPRTEEGKTLMARAVEHQVNLLAVDAIPRISRAQSLDVLSSQAKVAGYRAVIQAAYQLQKFCNGEITSAGSFEPSKFLVVGAGVAGLAAISTASNLGAHVRAFDTRLETKEQVESLGGHFLVLDFGNESGGDAAGYAKVMSDAFYEKEMALFLQQAKEVDVIITTAAIPGRPAPVLIQAEHVNAMKPGGVIVDLAGGNCALTRPKQTYVHNGITIIGSDMTNQAMNWQASTMYSNNIVNLFGMLCKDRQLNWNANDPVIRGMTCVWNGDILFPPPESMTATAAAPQQNTSGTKNTTSPEKKPNKPSFLEHRLWDLASVRELLLVGVLAIFFAVVAAFAPVVFSQQLGYFILAAFLGYYLIENVNSALFSPLMSTSNALSGVVILGGLLMISVEIGSPTSTLGCISTCVAAINVFGGFAVSYRMLLMFNKEKL
;
A
#
# COMPACT_ATOMS: atom_id res chain seq x y z
N MET A 1 -52.23 4.00 55.23
CA MET A 1 -52.38 2.51 55.20
C MET A 1 -52.93 2.17 53.82
N SER A 2 -52.14 1.90 52.80
CA SER A 2 -50.85 1.20 52.77
C SER A 2 -49.78 2.02 52.03
N ASP A 3 -49.01 2.78 52.81
CA ASP A 3 -47.59 2.99 52.53
C ASP A 3 -46.89 1.62 52.56
N LEU A 4 -45.78 1.47 51.82
CA LEU A 4 -44.97 0.25 51.62
C LEU A 4 -45.33 -0.59 50.38
N ARG A 5 -45.29 0.01 49.17
CA ARG A 5 -44.80 -0.73 48.00
C ARG A 5 -43.29 -0.48 47.90
N ASN A 6 -42.57 -1.37 48.57
CA ASN A 6 -41.18 -1.79 48.41
C ASN A 6 -40.10 -0.72 48.19
N ALA A 7 -39.42 -0.40 49.29
CA ALA A 7 -38.08 0.18 49.30
C ALA A 7 -36.96 -0.86 49.04
N ASP A 8 -37.31 -2.00 48.42
CA ASP A 8 -36.42 -3.15 48.17
C ASP A 8 -36.26 -3.49 46.67
N ASP A 9 -36.86 -2.74 45.73
CA ASP A 9 -36.47 -2.86 44.33
C ASP A 9 -35.15 -2.10 44.12
N PRO A 10 -34.06 -2.76 43.70
CA PRO A 10 -32.78 -2.08 43.61
C PRO A 10 -32.86 -1.15 42.40
N ILE A 11 -33.08 0.14 42.66
CA ILE A 11 -32.87 1.24 41.69
C ILE A 11 -31.48 1.11 41.00
N TRP A 12 -30.54 0.41 41.67
CA TRP A 12 -29.21 0.06 41.19
C TRP A 12 -29.15 -1.03 40.11
N ILE A 13 -30.13 -1.93 39.96
CA ILE A 13 -30.09 -3.00 38.94
C ILE A 13 -30.59 -2.48 37.59
N ASP A 14 -31.60 -1.60 37.59
CA ASP A 14 -32.20 -1.08 36.35
C ASP A 14 -31.28 -0.10 35.60
N GLU A 15 -30.50 0.73 36.30
CA GLU A 15 -29.50 1.61 35.63
C GLU A 15 -28.29 0.83 35.09
N VAL A 16 -27.91 -0.30 35.71
CA VAL A 16 -26.70 -1.04 35.34
C VAL A 16 -26.90 -1.83 34.04
N TRP A 17 -28.09 -2.39 33.78
CA TRP A 17 -28.28 -3.20 32.57
C TRP A 17 -28.24 -2.35 31.31
N LEU A 18 -28.91 -1.18 31.29
CA LEU A 18 -28.94 -0.32 30.11
C LEU A 18 -27.55 0.22 29.80
N ASP A 19 -26.83 0.74 30.80
CA ASP A 19 -25.45 1.20 30.62
C ASP A 19 -24.54 0.06 30.14
N THR A 20 -24.76 -1.18 30.59
CA THR A 20 -24.03 -2.36 30.12
C THR A 20 -24.31 -2.65 28.64
N VAL A 21 -25.58 -2.61 28.22
CA VAL A 21 -25.95 -2.81 26.81
C VAL A 21 -25.42 -1.67 25.94
N VAL A 22 -25.41 -0.43 26.43
CA VAL A 22 -24.81 0.71 25.74
C VAL A 22 -23.31 0.46 25.50
N VAL A 23 -22.56 0.04 26.52
CA VAL A 23 -21.14 -0.29 26.38
C VAL A 23 -20.94 -1.44 25.40
N ALA A 24 -21.76 -2.50 25.47
CA ALA A 24 -21.69 -3.63 24.54
C ALA A 24 -21.99 -3.20 23.08
N GLY A 25 -23.01 -2.37 22.87
CA GLY A 25 -23.38 -1.84 21.57
C GLY A 25 -22.30 -0.95 20.96
N LEU A 26 -21.70 -0.06 21.76
CA LEU A 26 -20.57 0.78 21.35
C LEU A 26 -19.30 -0.05 21.07
N THR A 27 -19.06 -1.10 21.85
CA THR A 27 -17.99 -2.07 21.58
C THR A 27 -18.21 -2.77 20.23
N CYS A 28 -19.45 -3.14 19.91
CA CYS A 28 -19.79 -3.69 18.61
C CYS A 28 -19.56 -2.67 17.47
N PHE A 29 -19.79 -1.38 17.68
CA PHE A 29 -19.44 -0.33 16.71
C PHE A 29 -17.93 -0.21 16.50
N ILE A 30 -17.13 -0.33 17.57
CA ILE A 30 -15.67 -0.39 17.47
C ILE A 30 -15.23 -1.61 16.66
N LEU A 31 -15.75 -2.81 16.99
CA LEU A 31 -15.46 -4.04 16.26
C LEU A 31 -15.92 -3.98 14.79
N CYS A 32 -17.00 -3.26 14.51
CA CYS A 32 -17.47 -3.00 13.16
C CYS A 32 -16.43 -2.27 12.32
N LEU A 33 -15.92 -1.14 12.85
CA LEU A 33 -14.87 -0.36 12.19
C LEU A 33 -13.54 -1.12 12.10
N MET A 34 -13.14 -1.82 13.18
CA MET A 34 -11.94 -2.68 13.17
C MET A 34 -12.02 -3.78 12.12
N GLY A 35 -13.20 -4.39 11.94
CA GLY A 35 -13.42 -5.45 10.95
C GLY A 35 -13.16 -4.99 9.52
N LEU A 36 -13.30 -3.70 9.22
CA LEU A 36 -13.02 -3.11 7.91
C LEU A 36 -11.53 -2.90 7.63
N SER A 37 -10.62 -3.22 8.55
CA SER A 37 -9.17 -3.18 8.30
C SER A 37 -8.71 -4.20 7.26
N GLN A 38 -9.43 -5.30 7.07
CA GLN A 38 -9.11 -6.34 6.10
C GLN A 38 -10.36 -6.89 5.40
N VAL A 39 -10.24 -7.25 4.11
CA VAL A 39 -11.35 -7.80 3.31
C VAL A 39 -11.97 -9.07 3.94
N PRO A 40 -11.21 -10.05 4.49
CA PRO A 40 -11.80 -11.24 5.09
C PRO A 40 -12.63 -10.97 6.35
N THR A 41 -12.21 -9.99 7.17
CA THR A 41 -12.90 -9.63 8.42
C THR A 41 -14.07 -8.67 8.22
N ALA A 42 -14.13 -7.99 7.07
CA ALA A 42 -15.11 -6.93 6.80
C ALA A 42 -16.57 -7.38 6.98
N LYS A 43 -16.89 -8.61 6.54
CA LYS A 43 -18.26 -9.17 6.67
C LYS A 43 -18.68 -9.33 8.13
N MET A 44 -17.78 -9.83 8.97
CA MET A 44 -18.00 -9.94 10.42
C MET A 44 -18.07 -8.56 11.06
N GLY A 45 -17.25 -7.61 10.59
CA GLY A 45 -17.33 -6.20 10.98
C GLY A 45 -18.75 -5.64 10.86
N ILE A 46 -19.34 -5.71 9.67
CA ILE A 46 -20.72 -5.23 9.44
C ILE A 46 -21.71 -5.92 10.37
N LEU A 47 -21.58 -7.23 10.57
CA LEU A 47 -22.46 -7.96 11.48
C LEU A 47 -22.39 -7.42 12.91
N TYR A 48 -21.19 -7.09 13.42
CA TYR A 48 -21.07 -6.41 14.72
C TYR A 48 -21.80 -5.07 14.72
N GLY A 49 -21.68 -4.27 13.66
CA GLY A 49 -22.42 -3.00 13.54
C GLY A 49 -23.94 -3.18 13.62
N VAL A 50 -24.49 -4.17 12.92
CA VAL A 50 -25.92 -4.51 12.93
C VAL A 50 -26.36 -4.96 14.32
N VAL A 51 -25.62 -5.89 14.94
CA VAL A 51 -25.91 -6.40 16.29
C VAL A 51 -25.86 -5.27 17.31
N GLY A 52 -24.85 -4.40 17.23
CA GLY A 52 -24.73 -3.23 18.12
C GLY A 52 -25.90 -2.27 17.98
N MET A 53 -26.34 -1.99 16.75
CA MET A 53 -27.47 -1.09 16.50
C MET A 53 -28.79 -1.69 17.03
N ILE A 54 -29.03 -2.98 16.76
CA ILE A 54 -30.20 -3.69 17.29
C ILE A 54 -30.19 -3.68 18.82
N ALA A 55 -29.04 -4.00 19.44
CA ALA A 55 -28.92 -4.01 20.89
C ALA A 55 -29.25 -2.65 21.50
N LEU A 56 -28.72 -1.56 20.92
CA LEU A 56 -29.04 -0.20 21.36
C LEU A 56 -30.53 0.12 21.19
N VAL A 57 -31.09 -0.04 19.98
CA VAL A 57 -32.50 0.29 19.72
C VAL A 57 -33.43 -0.52 20.61
N VAL A 58 -33.21 -1.82 20.74
CA VAL A 58 -34.03 -2.69 21.60
C VAL A 58 -33.89 -2.28 23.06
N ALA A 59 -32.68 -2.00 23.55
CA ALA A 59 -32.48 -1.59 24.94
C ALA A 59 -33.27 -0.32 25.27
N TYR A 60 -33.14 0.76 24.47
CA TYR A 60 -33.92 1.98 24.72
C TYR A 60 -35.43 1.81 24.51
N TRP A 61 -35.84 0.84 23.69
CA TRP A 61 -37.25 0.56 23.43
C TRP A 61 -37.91 -0.23 24.57
N VAL A 62 -37.22 -1.19 25.18
CA VAL A 62 -37.78 -2.00 26.28
C VAL A 62 -37.51 -1.42 27.67
N ASP A 63 -36.67 -0.38 27.75
CA ASP A 63 -36.40 0.31 29.00
C ASP A 63 -37.60 1.17 29.39
N ASP A 64 -38.26 0.76 30.48
CA ASP A 64 -39.44 1.44 31.01
C ASP A 64 -39.13 2.91 31.35
N THR A 65 -37.88 3.30 31.65
CA THR A 65 -37.46 4.70 31.90
C THR A 65 -37.65 5.61 30.68
N TYR A 66 -37.51 5.05 29.48
CA TYR A 66 -37.50 5.80 28.22
C TYR A 66 -38.72 5.55 27.35
N THR A 67 -39.43 4.43 27.57
CA THR A 67 -40.62 4.07 26.81
C THR A 67 -41.72 3.65 27.78
N TYR A 68 -42.78 4.46 27.88
CA TYR A 68 -43.93 4.18 28.74
C TYR A 68 -45.24 4.02 27.91
N ASP A 69 -46.19 3.23 28.44
CA ASP A 69 -47.56 3.04 27.94
C ASP A 69 -47.70 2.69 26.43
N GLU A 70 -48.57 3.40 25.70
CA GLU A 70 -48.86 3.16 24.28
C GLU A 70 -47.73 3.64 23.32
N GLY A 71 -46.64 4.23 23.83
CA GLY A 71 -45.50 4.66 23.01
C GLY A 71 -44.76 3.51 22.32
N THR A 72 -44.83 2.31 22.90
CA THR A 72 -44.12 1.10 22.44
C THR A 72 -44.49 0.68 21.02
N TRP A 73 -45.77 0.76 20.63
CA TRP A 73 -46.19 0.39 19.27
C TRP A 73 -45.90 1.52 18.26
N LEU A 74 -45.93 2.77 18.70
CA LEU A 74 -45.70 3.95 17.87
C LEU A 74 -44.25 4.04 17.40
N ILE A 75 -43.29 3.60 18.23
CA ILE A 75 -41.88 3.42 17.84
C ILE A 75 -41.76 2.43 16.68
N ALA A 76 -42.40 1.26 16.76
CA ALA A 76 -42.41 0.29 15.67
C ALA A 76 -43.07 0.86 14.40
N ALA A 77 -44.23 1.51 14.57
CA ALA A 77 -45.00 2.06 13.46
C ALA A 77 -44.26 3.20 12.73
N SER A 78 -43.49 4.02 13.45
CA SER A 78 -42.69 5.10 12.87
C SER A 78 -41.39 4.60 12.22
N MET A 79 -40.74 3.57 12.77
CA MET A 79 -39.54 2.97 12.21
C MET A 79 -39.82 2.16 10.93
N ALA A 80 -40.95 1.45 10.86
CA ALA A 80 -41.32 0.56 9.76
C ALA A 80 -41.26 1.21 8.34
N PRO A 81 -41.89 2.37 8.07
CA PRO A 81 -41.83 2.98 6.73
C PRO A 81 -40.41 3.38 6.32
N GLY A 82 -39.62 3.88 7.27
CA GLY A 82 -38.22 4.22 7.03
C GLY A 82 -37.36 2.99 6.75
N ALA A 83 -37.54 1.92 7.52
CA ALA A 83 -36.86 0.65 7.30
C ALA A 83 -37.18 0.05 5.93
N VAL A 84 -38.46 0.05 5.54
CA VAL A 84 -38.91 -0.43 4.21
C VAL A 84 -38.31 0.42 3.10
N ALA A 85 -38.36 1.74 3.21
CA ALA A 85 -37.78 2.64 2.21
C ALA A 85 -36.26 2.46 2.08
N GLY A 86 -35.54 2.34 3.20
CA GLY A 86 -34.10 2.07 3.23
C GLY A 86 -33.73 0.73 2.58
N LEU A 87 -34.46 -0.35 2.91
CA LEU A 87 -34.21 -1.67 2.32
C LEU A 87 -34.52 -1.71 0.82
N ILE A 88 -35.65 -1.14 0.39
CA ILE A 88 -36.02 -1.10 -1.03
C ILE A 88 -34.98 -0.29 -1.81
N SER A 89 -34.60 0.89 -1.33
CA SER A 89 -33.59 1.71 -2.02
C SER A 89 -32.24 1.00 -2.11
N ALA A 90 -31.78 0.33 -1.05
CA ALA A 90 -30.54 -0.46 -1.06
C ALA A 90 -30.53 -1.62 -2.07
N VAL A 91 -31.68 -2.27 -2.28
CA VAL A 91 -31.82 -3.39 -3.23
C VAL A 91 -31.91 -2.90 -4.67
N VAL A 92 -32.62 -1.79 -4.91
CA VAL A 92 -32.91 -1.28 -6.25
C VAL A 92 -31.72 -0.51 -6.86
N VAL A 93 -30.86 0.10 -6.03
CA VAL A 93 -29.75 0.93 -6.55
C VAL A 93 -28.76 0.12 -7.40
N GLU A 94 -28.30 0.73 -8.49
CA GLU A 94 -27.18 0.22 -9.27
C GLU A 94 -25.85 0.60 -8.61
N MET A 95 -24.83 -0.26 -8.70
CA MET A 95 -23.52 -0.01 -8.10
C MET A 95 -22.84 1.25 -8.66
N THR A 96 -23.16 1.63 -9.90
CA THR A 96 -22.68 2.89 -10.52
C THR A 96 -23.29 4.15 -9.91
N SER A 97 -24.48 4.04 -9.30
CA SER A 97 -25.21 5.09 -8.58
C SER A 97 -25.00 5.03 -7.06
N LEU A 98 -24.03 4.25 -6.56
CA LEU A 98 -23.70 4.23 -5.14
C LEU A 98 -23.30 5.60 -4.57
N PRO A 99 -22.47 6.43 -5.23
CA PRO A 99 -22.05 7.71 -4.67
C PRO A 99 -23.21 8.65 -4.31
N GLU A 100 -24.23 8.72 -5.16
CA GLU A 100 -25.39 9.59 -4.97
C GLU A 100 -26.32 9.08 -3.85
N MET A 101 -26.48 7.76 -3.72
CA MET A 101 -27.26 7.15 -2.64
C MET A 101 -26.58 7.33 -1.27
N VAL A 102 -25.28 7.06 -1.19
CA VAL A 102 -24.50 7.25 0.04
C VAL A 102 -24.52 8.72 0.45
N GLY A 103 -24.43 9.64 -0.52
CA GLY A 103 -24.67 11.07 -0.29
C GLY A 103 -26.06 11.35 0.30
N ALA A 104 -27.12 10.75 -0.26
CA ALA A 104 -28.48 10.99 0.20
C ALA A 104 -28.74 10.51 1.63
N TYR A 105 -28.22 9.32 1.98
CA TYR A 105 -28.33 8.76 3.33
C TYR A 105 -27.69 9.65 4.41
N ASN A 106 -26.57 10.30 4.12
CA ASN A 106 -25.96 11.29 5.01
C ASN A 106 -26.89 12.47 5.28
N GLY A 107 -27.57 12.93 4.24
CA GLY A 107 -28.56 14.00 4.37
C GLY A 107 -29.70 13.62 5.31
N PHE A 108 -30.21 12.39 5.21
CA PHE A 108 -31.27 11.90 6.09
C PHE A 108 -30.82 11.79 7.55
N GLY A 109 -29.59 11.35 7.82
CA GLY A 109 -29.04 11.37 9.18
C GLY A 109 -29.04 12.78 9.80
N GLY A 110 -28.56 13.77 9.05
CA GLY A 110 -28.59 15.18 9.48
C GLY A 110 -30.02 15.74 9.65
N LEU A 111 -30.95 15.36 8.77
CA LEU A 111 -32.35 15.76 8.88
C LEU A 111 -33.00 15.17 10.15
N ALA A 112 -32.76 13.90 10.46
CA ALA A 112 -33.27 13.27 11.68
C ALA A 112 -32.75 13.98 12.95
N ALA A 113 -31.45 14.33 12.99
CA ALA A 113 -30.87 15.11 14.08
C ALA A 113 -31.56 16.47 14.25
N ALA A 114 -31.73 17.22 13.16
CA ALA A 114 -32.39 18.52 13.19
C ALA A 114 -33.86 18.43 13.62
N VAL A 115 -34.61 17.43 13.11
CA VAL A 115 -36.01 17.19 13.50
C VAL A 115 -36.10 16.83 14.98
N ALA A 116 -35.18 16.03 15.51
CA ALA A 116 -35.10 15.76 16.96
C ALA A 116 -34.84 17.04 17.77
N GLY A 117 -33.99 17.96 17.28
CA GLY A 117 -33.76 19.27 17.90
C GLY A 117 -35.02 20.13 17.98
N TYR A 118 -35.80 20.23 16.89
CA TYR A 118 -37.10 20.90 16.93
C TYR A 118 -38.10 20.20 17.86
N GLY A 119 -38.10 18.86 17.88
CA GLY A 119 -38.93 18.06 18.76
C GLY A 119 -38.70 18.38 20.23
N LEU A 120 -37.44 18.40 20.66
CA LEU A 120 -37.10 18.72 22.05
C LEU A 120 -37.43 20.17 22.41
N TYR A 121 -37.22 21.13 21.49
CA TYR A 121 -37.59 22.53 21.75
C TYR A 121 -39.09 22.68 22.06
N LEU A 122 -39.92 21.88 21.39
CA LEU A 122 -41.36 21.92 21.53
C LEU A 122 -41.88 21.12 22.74
N ASP A 123 -41.05 20.37 23.45
CA ASP A 123 -41.45 19.46 24.53
C ASP A 123 -41.75 20.19 25.85
N PRO A 124 -43.02 20.08 26.35
CA PRO A 124 -43.47 20.28 27.71
C PRO A 124 -42.41 20.40 28.78
N GLY A 125 -41.77 19.25 28.92
CA GLY A 125 -40.95 18.84 30.02
C GLY A 125 -39.47 18.98 29.74
N ALA A 126 -39.00 19.53 28.62
CA ALA A 126 -37.56 19.62 28.34
C ALA A 126 -36.75 20.39 29.41
N THR A 127 -37.41 21.21 30.24
CA THR A 127 -36.83 21.90 31.41
C THR A 127 -36.57 20.97 32.62
N PHE A 128 -37.20 19.78 32.63
CA PHE A 128 -37.16 18.79 33.70
C PHE A 128 -36.76 17.42 33.13
N LEU A 129 -35.84 16.71 33.77
CA LEU A 129 -35.78 15.26 33.53
C LEU A 129 -36.93 14.62 34.30
N VAL A 130 -37.85 13.95 33.60
CA VAL A 130 -39.01 13.25 34.20
C VAL A 130 -38.73 11.74 34.18
N ARG A 131 -38.88 11.06 35.33
CA ARG A 131 -38.80 9.60 35.51
C ARG A 131 -40.00 9.20 36.36
N ASP A 132 -40.75 8.21 35.90
CA ASP A 132 -41.94 7.68 36.60
C ASP A 132 -43.02 8.73 36.93
N GLY A 133 -43.20 9.74 36.06
CA GLY A 133 -44.14 10.85 36.30
C GLY A 133 -43.70 11.81 37.42
N ILE A 134 -42.48 11.64 37.93
CA ILE A 134 -41.86 12.46 38.98
C ILE A 134 -40.72 13.27 38.34
N ARG A 135 -40.63 14.56 38.68
CA ARG A 135 -39.52 15.43 38.26
C ARG A 135 -38.25 14.99 39.00
N VAL A 136 -37.28 14.44 38.28
CA VAL A 136 -36.03 13.85 38.83
C VAL A 136 -34.97 14.90 39.03
N VAL A 137 -34.84 15.81 38.05
CA VAL A 137 -33.84 16.86 38.05
C VAL A 137 -34.50 18.11 37.50
N GLU A 138 -34.57 19.14 38.33
CA GLU A 138 -34.74 20.51 37.86
C GLU A 138 -33.40 20.91 37.24
N GLN A 139 -33.36 21.07 35.90
CA GLN A 139 -32.12 21.46 35.26
C GLN A 139 -31.67 22.81 35.82
N THR A 140 -30.41 22.90 36.25
CA THR A 140 -29.84 24.19 36.62
C THR A 140 -29.78 25.11 35.41
N ASP A 141 -29.76 26.43 35.62
CA ASP A 141 -29.65 27.42 34.54
C ASP A 141 -28.45 27.12 33.61
N GLU A 142 -27.35 26.62 34.17
CA GLU A 142 -26.14 26.23 33.42
C GLU A 142 -26.36 25.02 32.51
N MET A 143 -27.13 24.00 32.96
CA MET A 143 -27.46 22.82 32.15
C MET A 143 -28.38 23.18 30.97
N LEU A 144 -29.34 24.07 31.20
CA LEU A 144 -30.26 24.55 30.16
C LEU A 144 -29.53 25.31 29.05
N ILE A 145 -28.51 26.09 29.39
CA ILE A 145 -27.66 26.79 28.40
C ILE A 145 -26.91 25.77 27.53
N VAL A 146 -26.30 24.74 28.13
CA VAL A 146 -25.59 23.69 27.39
C VAL A 146 -26.54 22.95 26.46
N GLN A 147 -27.74 22.58 26.95
CA GLN A 147 -28.75 21.90 26.16
C GLN A 147 -29.25 22.77 25.00
N ALA A 148 -29.48 24.07 25.23
CA ALA A 148 -29.88 25.03 24.20
C ALA A 148 -28.81 25.17 23.10
N ILE A 149 -27.53 25.25 23.48
CA ILE A 149 -26.42 25.29 22.52
C ILE A 149 -26.35 23.99 21.71
N ALA A 150 -26.45 22.83 22.37
CA ALA A 150 -26.42 21.53 21.71
C ALA A 150 -27.60 21.34 20.74
N LEU A 151 -28.80 21.80 21.12
CA LEU A 151 -29.99 21.83 20.28
C LEU A 151 -29.79 22.71 19.05
N TRP A 152 -29.33 23.95 19.25
CA TRP A 152 -29.03 24.88 18.16
C TRP A 152 -28.00 24.30 17.18
N LEU A 153 -26.92 23.69 17.69
CA LEU A 153 -25.92 23.00 16.88
C LEU A 153 -26.50 21.82 16.10
N SER A 154 -27.38 21.02 16.73
CA SER A 154 -28.04 19.88 16.08
C SER A 154 -28.89 20.33 14.88
N ILE A 155 -29.67 21.41 15.02
CA ILE A 155 -30.47 21.98 13.93
C ILE A 155 -29.58 22.56 12.82
N VAL A 156 -28.58 23.38 13.19
CA VAL A 156 -27.70 24.05 12.21
C VAL A 156 -26.91 23.02 11.41
N ILE A 157 -26.17 22.14 12.08
CA ILE A 157 -25.33 21.14 11.43
C ILE A 157 -26.21 20.14 10.67
N GLY A 158 -27.34 19.72 11.24
CA GLY A 158 -28.25 18.76 10.61
C GLY A 158 -28.86 19.26 9.30
N LEU A 159 -29.38 20.50 9.27
CA LEU A 159 -29.98 21.07 8.05
C LEU A 159 -28.95 21.50 7.00
N MET A 160 -27.78 21.97 7.43
CA MET A 160 -26.63 22.17 6.54
C MET A 160 -26.24 20.87 5.85
N THR A 161 -26.18 19.77 6.61
CA THR A 161 -25.84 18.44 6.11
C THR A 161 -26.90 17.92 5.16
N PHE A 162 -28.18 18.03 5.52
CA PHE A 162 -29.30 17.59 4.68
C PHE A 162 -29.29 18.29 3.32
N THR A 163 -29.34 19.62 3.32
CA THR A 163 -29.41 20.39 2.08
C THR A 163 -28.14 20.26 1.24
N GLY A 164 -26.96 20.29 1.86
CA GLY A 164 -25.69 20.06 1.17
C GLY A 164 -25.62 18.68 0.52
N SER A 165 -26.07 17.64 1.24
CA SER A 165 -26.10 16.27 0.73
C SER A 165 -27.07 16.10 -0.44
N MET A 166 -28.25 16.70 -0.37
CA MET A 166 -29.20 16.68 -1.49
C MET A 166 -28.63 17.34 -2.75
N VAL A 167 -27.93 18.48 -2.60
CA VAL A 167 -27.25 19.13 -3.74
C VAL A 167 -26.13 18.25 -4.30
N ALA A 168 -25.32 17.62 -3.44
CA ALA A 168 -24.24 16.72 -3.87
C ALA A 168 -24.82 15.52 -4.66
N THR A 169 -25.86 14.88 -4.13
CA THR A 169 -26.59 13.80 -4.80
C THR A 169 -27.14 14.24 -6.15
N LEU A 170 -27.83 15.39 -6.23
CA LEU A 170 -28.39 15.89 -7.49
C LEU A 170 -27.33 16.27 -8.53
N LYS A 171 -26.16 16.75 -8.09
CA LYS A 171 -25.01 17.01 -8.98
C LYS A 171 -24.38 15.72 -9.51
N LEU A 172 -24.29 14.68 -8.68
CA LEU A 172 -23.76 13.38 -9.09
C LEU A 172 -24.69 12.66 -10.04
N HIS A 173 -26.00 12.75 -9.80
CA HIS A 173 -27.04 12.22 -10.69
C HIS A 173 -27.08 12.96 -12.04
N GLY A 174 -26.65 14.21 -12.06
CA GLY A 174 -26.65 15.05 -13.26
C GLY A 174 -27.96 15.83 -13.47
N THR A 175 -28.89 15.81 -12.51
CA THR A 175 -30.08 16.66 -12.49
C THR A 175 -29.69 18.15 -12.39
N ILE A 176 -28.63 18.44 -11.64
CA ILE A 176 -28.04 19.78 -11.51
C ILE A 176 -26.66 19.77 -12.19
N SER A 177 -26.26 20.91 -12.78
CA SER A 177 -24.94 21.06 -13.39
C SER A 177 -23.82 20.71 -12.42
N SER A 178 -22.87 19.91 -12.90
CA SER A 178 -21.66 19.53 -12.17
C SER A 178 -20.60 20.64 -12.10
N LYS A 179 -20.84 21.80 -12.74
CA LYS A 179 -19.92 22.95 -12.67
C LYS A 179 -19.99 23.62 -11.30
N SER A 180 -18.87 24.18 -10.86
CA SER A 180 -18.86 25.09 -9.71
C SER A 180 -19.62 26.37 -10.07
N VAL A 181 -20.57 26.77 -9.23
CA VAL A 181 -21.30 28.03 -9.38
C VAL A 181 -21.00 28.88 -8.16
N MET A 182 -20.20 29.94 -8.34
CA MET A 182 -19.87 30.88 -7.27
C MET A 182 -20.75 32.12 -7.32
N ILE A 183 -21.30 32.49 -6.16
CA ILE A 183 -22.09 33.72 -6.00
C ILE A 183 -21.11 34.89 -5.76
N PRO A 184 -21.29 36.06 -6.42
CA PRO A 184 -20.50 37.25 -6.15
C PRO A 184 -20.51 37.61 -4.65
N ALA A 185 -19.39 38.10 -4.11
CA ALA A 185 -19.26 38.48 -2.70
C ALA A 185 -19.62 37.39 -1.66
N ARG A 186 -19.43 36.10 -1.99
CA ARG A 186 -19.74 34.94 -1.13
C ARG A 186 -19.34 35.11 0.34
N GLY A 187 -18.14 35.63 0.62
CA GLY A 187 -17.67 35.82 2.00
C GLY A 187 -18.61 36.69 2.85
N LEU A 188 -19.18 37.76 2.25
CA LEU A 188 -20.17 38.60 2.91
C LEU A 188 -21.49 37.85 3.13
N TYR A 189 -22.00 37.15 2.11
CA TYR A 189 -23.22 36.33 2.24
C TYR A 189 -23.08 35.27 3.32
N THR A 190 -21.94 34.57 3.35
CA THR A 190 -21.63 33.57 4.37
C THR A 190 -21.60 34.21 5.77
N ALA A 191 -20.91 35.35 5.93
CA ALA A 191 -20.87 36.06 7.20
C ALA A 191 -22.26 36.50 7.68
N VAL A 192 -23.11 37.01 6.77
CA VAL A 192 -24.49 37.41 7.08
C VAL A 192 -25.33 36.20 7.49
N ILE A 193 -25.23 35.09 6.75
CA ILE A 193 -25.97 33.86 7.07
C ILE A 193 -25.59 33.33 8.46
N PHE A 194 -24.29 33.29 8.79
CA PHE A 194 -23.83 32.90 10.13
C PHE A 194 -24.28 33.89 11.21
N ALA A 195 -24.24 35.20 10.94
CA ALA A 195 -24.75 36.20 11.87
C ALA A 195 -26.25 36.01 12.14
N VAL A 196 -27.05 35.72 11.11
CA VAL A 196 -28.48 35.38 11.26
C VAL A 196 -28.65 34.13 12.12
N MET A 197 -27.91 33.05 11.85
CA MET A 197 -27.99 31.82 12.66
C MET A 197 -27.69 32.07 14.14
N VAL A 198 -26.68 32.89 14.45
CA VAL A 198 -26.27 33.19 15.83
C VAL A 198 -27.28 34.12 16.50
N VAL A 199 -27.66 35.23 15.85
CA VAL A 199 -28.59 36.21 16.42
C VAL A 199 -29.95 35.58 16.69
N PHE A 200 -30.54 34.91 15.71
CA PHE A 200 -31.83 34.25 15.90
C PHE A 200 -31.73 33.00 16.78
N GLY A 201 -30.57 32.35 16.82
CA GLY A 201 -30.27 31.29 17.78
C GLY A 201 -30.32 31.79 19.22
N VAL A 202 -29.69 32.93 19.51
CA VAL A 202 -29.76 33.57 20.84
C VAL A 202 -31.18 34.06 21.15
N LEU A 203 -31.85 34.70 20.20
CA LEU A 203 -33.23 35.19 20.38
C LEU A 203 -34.24 34.07 20.63
N ALA A 204 -34.01 32.86 20.10
CA ALA A 204 -34.85 31.69 20.37
C ALA A 204 -34.90 31.29 21.85
N PHE A 205 -33.93 31.77 22.66
CA PHE A 205 -33.79 31.47 24.08
C PHE A 205 -33.66 32.74 24.97
N ALA A 206 -33.95 33.95 24.45
CA ALA A 206 -33.73 35.22 25.16
C ALA A 206 -35.03 35.89 25.69
N GLY A 207 -34.99 36.45 26.91
CA GLY A 207 -36.08 37.22 27.54
C GLY A 207 -36.97 36.39 28.48
N ASP A 208 -38.17 36.90 28.83
CA ASP A 208 -39.22 36.12 29.52
C ASP A 208 -39.77 34.96 28.67
N GLN A 209 -39.29 34.85 27.40
CA GLN A 209 -39.29 33.66 26.55
C GLN A 209 -38.42 32.53 27.14
N THR A 210 -38.50 32.33 28.45
CA THR A 210 -38.16 31.07 29.09
C THR A 210 -38.86 29.94 28.33
N TRP A 211 -38.35 28.71 28.46
CA TRP A 211 -38.83 27.46 27.84
C TRP A 211 -40.38 27.22 27.88
N ASN A 212 -41.13 28.08 28.56
CA ASN A 212 -42.57 28.14 28.74
C ASN A 212 -43.36 28.97 27.70
N ASP A 213 -42.76 29.89 26.91
CA ASP A 213 -43.45 30.66 25.84
C ASP A 213 -42.86 30.37 24.43
N ARG A 214 -43.25 29.22 23.86
CA ARG A 214 -42.55 28.60 22.70
C ARG A 214 -42.92 29.15 21.32
N GLN A 215 -43.94 30.01 21.21
CA GLN A 215 -44.52 30.35 19.91
C GLN A 215 -43.63 31.28 19.08
N ALA A 216 -42.93 32.24 19.70
CA ALA A 216 -42.01 33.12 18.96
C ALA A 216 -40.63 32.47 18.77
N GLY A 217 -40.13 31.74 19.75
CA GLY A 217 -38.81 31.10 19.64
C GLY A 217 -38.73 29.96 18.61
N ILE A 218 -39.82 29.20 18.38
CA ILE A 218 -39.85 28.24 17.26
C ILE A 218 -39.75 28.93 15.90
N ALA A 219 -40.30 30.14 15.75
CA ALA A 219 -40.17 30.93 14.53
C ALA A 219 -38.72 31.40 14.32
N TYR A 220 -38.01 31.76 15.39
CA TYR A 220 -36.59 32.07 15.33
C TYR A 220 -35.75 30.84 14.96
N LEU A 221 -36.03 29.67 15.54
CA LEU A 221 -35.36 28.42 15.14
C LEU A 221 -35.68 28.02 13.70
N ALA A 222 -36.90 28.28 13.21
CA ALA A 222 -37.23 28.08 11.80
C ALA A 222 -36.41 28.99 10.87
N ILE A 223 -36.15 30.25 11.27
CA ILE A 223 -35.24 31.16 10.55
C ILE A 223 -33.81 30.61 10.57
N VAL A 224 -33.32 30.13 11.73
CA VAL A 224 -32.01 29.48 11.85
C VAL A 224 -31.92 28.27 10.91
N GLY A 225 -32.94 27.44 10.88
CA GLY A 225 -32.99 26.27 10.01
C GLY A 225 -33.03 26.61 8.52
N ALA A 226 -33.80 27.62 8.14
CA ALA A 226 -33.83 28.11 6.76
C ALA A 226 -32.46 28.68 6.34
N ALA A 227 -31.79 29.43 7.23
CA ALA A 227 -30.44 29.94 7.02
C ALA A 227 -29.41 28.81 6.90
N ALA A 228 -29.51 27.77 7.73
CA ALA A 228 -28.69 26.55 7.67
C ALA A 228 -28.88 25.78 6.37
N GLY A 229 -30.13 25.59 5.94
CA GLY A 229 -30.42 24.98 4.65
C GLY A 229 -29.88 25.80 3.46
N LEU A 230 -30.02 27.12 3.52
CA LEU A 230 -29.46 28.01 2.49
C LEU A 230 -27.93 27.95 2.44
N TYR A 231 -27.27 27.89 3.60
CA TYR A 231 -25.82 27.74 3.64
C TYR A 231 -25.38 26.38 3.08
N GLY A 232 -26.01 25.27 3.48
CA GLY A 232 -25.70 23.94 2.95
C GLY A 232 -25.85 23.89 1.43
N TYR A 233 -26.92 24.48 0.90
CA TYR A 233 -27.12 24.64 -0.55
C TYR A 233 -25.99 25.45 -1.21
N THR A 234 -25.74 26.68 -0.75
CA THR A 234 -24.75 27.58 -1.37
C THR A 234 -23.31 27.08 -1.23
N ALA A 235 -22.98 26.40 -0.14
CA ALA A 235 -21.65 25.82 0.09
C ALA A 235 -21.34 24.71 -0.91
N VAL A 236 -22.24 23.76 -1.12
CA VAL A 236 -22.02 22.62 -2.05
C VAL A 236 -22.22 23.04 -3.50
N MET A 237 -23.05 24.05 -3.78
CA MET A 237 -23.16 24.62 -5.13
C MET A 237 -21.84 25.19 -5.66
N ALA A 238 -20.99 25.71 -4.77
CA ALA A 238 -19.66 26.22 -5.12
C ALA A 238 -18.60 25.12 -5.34
N ILE A 239 -18.91 23.85 -5.09
CA ILE A 239 -17.97 22.73 -5.29
C ILE A 239 -18.20 22.10 -6.67
N GLY A 240 -17.12 21.79 -7.39
CA GLY A 240 -17.18 21.14 -8.71
C GLY A 240 -17.48 19.63 -8.62
N GLY A 241 -17.99 19.06 -9.70
CA GLY A 241 -18.44 17.67 -9.78
C GLY A 241 -17.36 16.62 -9.50
N GLY A 242 -16.10 16.91 -9.86
CA GLY A 242 -14.97 16.01 -9.58
C GLY A 242 -14.52 16.04 -8.12
N ASP A 243 -14.84 17.12 -7.39
CA ASP A 243 -14.54 17.27 -5.96
C ASP A 243 -15.73 16.87 -5.05
N MET A 244 -16.87 16.49 -5.64
CA MET A 244 -18.03 15.95 -4.91
C MET A 244 -17.71 14.78 -3.96
N PRO A 245 -16.79 13.84 -4.28
CA PRO A 245 -16.45 12.77 -3.34
C PRO A 245 -15.95 13.30 -2.00
N VAL A 246 -15.11 14.35 -2.03
CA VAL A 246 -14.58 15.01 -0.83
C VAL A 246 -15.70 15.70 -0.07
N SER A 247 -16.62 16.36 -0.79
CA SER A 247 -17.79 17.00 -0.19
C SER A 247 -18.70 15.98 0.51
N ILE A 248 -18.94 14.80 -0.06
CA ILE A 248 -19.76 13.76 0.56
C ILE A 248 -19.11 13.26 1.85
N SER A 249 -17.79 13.01 1.83
CA SER A 249 -17.05 12.59 3.02
C SER A 249 -17.11 13.65 4.13
N PHE A 250 -17.02 14.94 3.76
CA PHE A 250 -17.14 16.04 4.71
C PHE A 250 -18.56 16.16 5.27
N LEU A 251 -19.60 16.01 4.43
CA LEU A 251 -21.00 16.01 4.87
C LEU A 251 -21.31 14.80 5.78
N ASN A 252 -20.67 13.65 5.56
CA ASN A 252 -20.74 12.51 6.48
C ASN A 252 -20.15 12.83 7.86
N SER A 253 -19.07 13.61 7.89
CA SER A 253 -18.54 14.10 9.17
C SER A 253 -19.55 14.98 9.90
N LEU A 254 -20.20 15.89 9.17
CA LEU A 254 -21.21 16.77 9.74
C LEU A 254 -22.46 16.00 10.23
N SER A 255 -22.89 14.93 9.56
CA SER A 255 -23.96 14.07 10.08
C SER A 255 -23.56 13.47 11.44
N GLY A 256 -22.34 12.94 11.56
CA GLY A 256 -21.79 12.45 12.83
C GLY A 256 -21.77 13.50 13.95
N PHE A 257 -21.30 14.72 13.67
CA PHE A 257 -21.32 15.81 14.65
C PHE A 257 -22.73 16.29 14.99
N SER A 258 -23.68 16.23 14.06
CA SER A 258 -25.09 16.52 14.36
C SER A 258 -25.68 15.48 15.31
N THR A 259 -25.33 14.20 15.14
CA THR A 259 -25.71 13.11 16.05
C THR A 259 -25.07 13.29 17.43
N THR A 260 -23.80 13.70 17.50
CA THR A 260 -23.15 14.06 18.76
C THR A 260 -23.86 15.22 19.46
N ALA A 261 -24.25 16.27 18.71
CA ALA A 261 -25.00 17.41 19.25
C ALA A 261 -26.37 16.96 19.80
N THR A 262 -27.07 16.06 19.10
CA THR A 262 -28.29 15.42 19.61
C THR A 262 -28.00 14.62 20.90
N GLY A 263 -26.84 13.95 21.00
CA GLY A 263 -26.43 13.23 22.21
C GLY A 263 -26.15 14.14 23.41
N PHE A 264 -25.48 15.28 23.20
CA PHE A 264 -25.30 16.30 24.24
C PHE A 264 -26.66 16.87 24.69
N MET A 265 -27.51 17.18 23.72
CA MET A 265 -28.85 17.73 23.95
C MET A 265 -29.76 16.77 24.74
N LEU A 266 -29.65 15.47 24.51
CA LEU A 266 -30.48 14.44 25.15
C LEU A 266 -29.79 13.72 26.32
N PHE A 267 -28.63 14.20 26.75
CA PHE A 267 -27.81 13.57 27.78
C PHE A 267 -27.50 12.08 27.53
N ASN A 268 -27.43 11.67 26.26
CA ASN A 268 -27.33 10.28 25.85
C ASN A 268 -25.89 9.90 25.45
N LYS A 269 -25.24 9.05 26.25
CA LYS A 269 -23.85 8.62 26.05
C LYS A 269 -23.65 7.86 24.73
N ALA A 270 -24.62 7.04 24.32
CA ALA A 270 -24.53 6.25 23.08
C ALA A 270 -24.48 7.15 21.84
N LEU A 271 -25.36 8.16 21.78
CA LEU A 271 -25.38 9.16 20.70
C LEU A 271 -24.09 9.99 20.64
N VAL A 272 -23.56 10.41 21.80
CA VAL A 272 -22.30 11.18 21.86
C VAL A 272 -21.13 10.37 21.28
N VAL A 273 -20.93 9.13 21.77
CA VAL A 273 -19.81 8.28 21.36
C VAL A 273 -19.92 7.84 19.90
N ALA A 274 -21.08 7.35 19.49
CA ALA A 274 -21.28 6.89 18.11
C ALA A 274 -21.23 8.05 17.09
N GLY A 275 -21.80 9.21 17.44
CA GLY A 275 -21.68 10.42 16.63
C GLY A 275 -20.22 10.88 16.50
N ALA A 276 -19.43 10.79 17.57
CA ALA A 276 -18.02 11.18 17.57
C ALA A 276 -17.18 10.27 16.65
N PHE A 277 -17.43 8.95 16.67
CA PHE A 277 -16.78 8.00 15.76
C PHE A 277 -17.03 8.37 14.30
N VAL A 278 -18.28 8.62 13.92
CA VAL A 278 -18.65 8.99 12.54
C VAL A 278 -18.13 10.38 12.17
N GLY A 279 -18.25 11.35 13.09
CA GLY A 279 -17.83 12.73 12.86
C GLY A 279 -16.34 12.81 12.57
N CYS A 280 -15.52 12.22 13.44
CA CYS A 280 -14.07 12.20 13.28
C CYS A 280 -13.65 11.33 12.08
N SER A 281 -14.33 10.21 11.85
CA SER A 281 -14.16 9.36 10.67
C SER A 281 -14.23 10.14 9.37
N GLY A 282 -15.32 10.90 9.20
CA GLY A 282 -15.56 11.65 7.99
C GLY A 282 -14.49 12.73 7.75
N ILE A 283 -14.00 13.41 8.80
CA ILE A 283 -12.90 14.38 8.67
C ILE A 283 -11.64 13.69 8.16
N ILE A 284 -11.26 12.57 8.75
CA ILE A 284 -10.01 11.87 8.43
C ILE A 284 -10.06 11.35 6.99
N LEU A 285 -11.17 10.74 6.60
CA LEU A 285 -11.36 10.29 5.22
C LEU A 285 -11.31 11.48 4.25
N THR A 286 -11.89 12.62 4.61
CA THR A 286 -11.81 13.87 3.81
C THR A 286 -10.36 14.32 3.64
N ILE A 287 -9.54 14.28 4.70
CA ILE A 287 -8.12 14.63 4.67
C ILE A 287 -7.33 13.67 3.78
N ILE A 288 -7.54 12.35 3.93
CA ILE A 288 -6.88 11.31 3.13
C ILE A 288 -7.18 11.53 1.64
N MET A 289 -8.43 11.80 1.29
CA MET A 289 -8.84 12.08 -0.08
C MET A 289 -8.20 13.37 -0.61
N CYS A 290 -8.20 14.44 0.18
CA CYS A 290 -7.57 15.72 -0.19
C CYS A 290 -6.07 15.55 -0.44
N LYS A 291 -5.37 14.80 0.42
CA LYS A 291 -3.96 14.47 0.27
C LYS A 291 -3.70 13.67 -1.02
N ALA A 292 -4.56 12.70 -1.34
CA ALA A 292 -4.47 11.92 -2.57
C ALA A 292 -4.73 12.74 -3.85
N MET A 293 -5.39 13.90 -3.74
CA MET A 293 -5.59 14.85 -4.83
C MET A 293 -4.55 15.99 -4.84
N ASN A 294 -3.61 15.99 -3.89
CA ASN A 294 -2.73 17.11 -3.57
C ASN A 294 -3.46 18.46 -3.46
N ARG A 295 -4.62 18.46 -2.80
CA ARG A 295 -5.42 19.65 -2.54
C ARG A 295 -5.57 19.87 -1.04
N ASN A 296 -5.59 21.13 -0.61
CA ASN A 296 -5.93 21.46 0.78
C ASN A 296 -7.45 21.37 0.98
N VAL A 297 -7.88 20.78 2.10
CA VAL A 297 -9.30 20.65 2.49
C VAL A 297 -10.02 22.01 2.41
N THR A 298 -9.39 23.07 2.90
CA THR A 298 -9.91 24.44 2.86
C THR A 298 -10.17 24.93 1.45
N ASN A 299 -9.28 24.63 0.49
CA ASN A 299 -9.42 25.07 -0.90
C ASN A 299 -10.59 24.36 -1.60
N VAL A 300 -10.80 23.08 -1.28
CA VAL A 300 -11.91 22.28 -1.80
C VAL A 300 -13.25 22.76 -1.24
N LEU A 301 -13.35 22.96 0.08
CA LEU A 301 -14.60 23.37 0.75
C LEU A 301 -14.97 24.84 0.51
N LEU A 302 -13.98 25.73 0.40
CA LEU A 302 -14.22 27.13 0.01
C LEU A 302 -14.45 27.28 -1.50
N GLY A 303 -14.40 26.20 -2.27
CA GLY A 303 -14.66 26.21 -3.72
C GLY A 303 -13.71 27.13 -4.47
N GLY A 304 -12.46 27.26 -4.03
CA GLY A 304 -11.57 28.31 -4.52
C GLY A 304 -10.11 27.89 -4.43
N PHE A 305 -9.61 27.33 -5.53
CA PHE A 305 -8.25 27.47 -6.12
C PHE A 305 -8.25 26.53 -7.33
N GLY A 306 -8.80 27.01 -8.44
CA GLY A 306 -8.90 26.24 -9.68
C GLY A 306 -9.51 26.99 -10.87
N GLU A 307 -10.50 27.87 -10.65
CA GLU A 307 -11.19 28.57 -11.76
C GLU A 307 -11.55 30.04 -11.46
N GLY A 308 -10.85 30.71 -10.54
CA GLY A 308 -11.32 31.98 -9.96
C GLY A 308 -10.35 33.15 -9.96
N SER A 309 -9.66 33.45 -11.07
CA SER A 309 -9.29 34.83 -11.37
C SER A 309 -9.29 35.01 -12.87
N SER A 310 -10.10 35.96 -13.36
CA SER A 310 -10.03 36.56 -14.68
C SER A 310 -8.71 37.33 -14.84
N SER A 311 -7.61 36.61 -14.74
CA SER A 311 -6.38 36.91 -15.46
C SER A 311 -6.55 36.19 -16.79
N GLU A 312 -6.29 36.87 -17.90
CA GLU A 312 -6.29 36.28 -19.24
C GLU A 312 -5.80 34.82 -19.20
N GLN A 313 -6.53 33.93 -19.87
CA GLN A 313 -6.00 32.63 -20.28
C GLN A 313 -4.74 32.89 -21.11
N LYS A 314 -3.60 33.08 -20.44
CA LYS A 314 -2.34 32.64 -20.98
C LYS A 314 -2.52 31.13 -21.06
N GLN A 315 -2.82 30.65 -22.27
CA GLN A 315 -2.30 29.35 -22.69
C GLN A 315 -0.93 29.24 -22.03
N ALA A 316 -0.78 28.29 -21.11
CA ALA A 316 0.54 27.86 -20.71
C ALA A 316 1.19 27.42 -22.01
N LYS A 317 1.99 28.31 -22.61
CA LYS A 317 2.99 27.91 -23.57
C LYS A 317 3.85 26.94 -22.79
N SER A 318 3.71 25.65 -23.13
CA SER A 318 4.75 24.66 -22.94
C SER A 318 6.08 25.34 -23.25
N LYS A 319 6.87 25.60 -22.21
CA LYS A 319 8.32 25.68 -22.39
C LYS A 319 8.74 24.23 -22.47
N ASP A 320 9.28 23.88 -23.64
CA ASP A 320 9.50 22.54 -24.17
C ASP A 320 8.25 21.96 -24.83
N ASP A 321 8.10 22.28 -26.12
CA ASP A 321 7.38 21.44 -27.07
C ASP A 321 8.02 20.03 -27.02
N GLU A 322 7.43 19.10 -26.27
CA GLU A 322 7.56 17.68 -26.61
C GLU A 322 6.82 17.49 -27.95
N GLU A 323 7.53 17.73 -29.07
CA GLU A 323 7.12 17.32 -30.41
C GLU A 323 6.95 15.80 -30.44
N GLY A 324 5.72 15.33 -30.23
CA GLY A 324 5.34 13.93 -30.35
C GLY A 324 3.98 13.81 -31.03
N ASP A 325 3.89 13.02 -32.09
CA ASP A 325 2.61 12.74 -32.75
C ASP A 325 1.80 11.73 -31.93
N VAL A 326 0.49 11.99 -31.81
CA VAL A 326 -0.43 11.05 -31.18
C VAL A 326 -0.56 9.79 -32.04
N THR A 327 -0.08 8.66 -31.52
CA THR A 327 -0.18 7.37 -32.22
C THR A 327 -1.54 6.72 -31.93
N ILE A 328 -2.42 6.65 -32.94
CA ILE A 328 -3.73 6.00 -32.84
C ILE A 328 -3.64 4.57 -33.39
N VAL A 329 -4.22 3.60 -32.68
CA VAL A 329 -4.19 2.18 -33.03
C VAL A 329 -5.60 1.61 -33.21
N GLU A 330 -5.70 0.57 -34.05
CA GLU A 330 -6.92 -0.17 -34.28
C GLU A 330 -7.04 -1.39 -33.35
N ALA A 331 -8.25 -1.94 -33.23
CA ALA A 331 -8.54 -3.04 -32.30
C ALA A 331 -7.67 -4.29 -32.52
N SER A 332 -7.31 -4.61 -33.77
CA SER A 332 -6.47 -5.77 -34.09
C SER A 332 -5.05 -5.64 -33.55
N GLU A 333 -4.45 -4.46 -33.66
CA GLU A 333 -3.09 -4.18 -33.17
C GLU A 333 -3.06 -4.21 -31.63
N VAL A 334 -4.11 -3.70 -30.98
CA VAL A 334 -4.26 -3.78 -29.52
C VAL A 334 -4.34 -5.24 -29.07
N VAL A 335 -5.08 -6.09 -29.78
CA VAL A 335 -5.21 -7.52 -29.45
C VAL A 335 -3.87 -8.23 -29.60
N GLU A 336 -3.15 -8.00 -30.70
CA GLU A 336 -1.81 -8.57 -30.92
C GLU A 336 -0.81 -8.15 -29.83
N THR A 337 -0.85 -6.87 -29.44
CA THR A 337 -0.03 -6.34 -28.35
C THR A 337 -0.39 -6.99 -27.01
N LEU A 338 -1.68 -7.21 -26.75
CA LEU A 338 -2.14 -7.85 -25.51
C LEU A 338 -1.83 -9.34 -25.46
N THR A 339 -1.99 -10.08 -26.56
CA THR A 339 -1.77 -11.54 -26.59
C THR A 339 -0.28 -11.92 -26.62
N SER A 340 0.60 -11.01 -27.07
CA SER A 340 2.05 -11.18 -27.03
C SER A 340 2.70 -10.80 -25.69
N ALA A 341 1.96 -10.12 -24.80
CA ALA A 341 2.45 -9.68 -23.50
C ALA A 341 2.53 -10.84 -22.48
N LYS A 342 3.52 -10.81 -21.57
CA LYS A 342 3.59 -11.72 -20.42
C LYS A 342 2.91 -11.13 -19.19
N SER A 343 2.94 -9.80 -19.08
CA SER A 343 2.39 -9.03 -17.96
C SER A 343 1.56 -7.86 -18.44
N VAL A 344 0.32 -7.77 -17.96
CA VAL A 344 -0.62 -6.69 -18.28
C VAL A 344 -1.13 -6.07 -16.99
N ILE A 345 -1.04 -4.74 -16.89
CA ILE A 345 -1.68 -3.98 -15.81
C ILE A 345 -2.84 -3.17 -16.40
N ILE A 346 -4.02 -3.30 -15.81
CA ILE A 346 -5.20 -2.52 -16.20
C ILE A 346 -5.41 -1.40 -15.18
N VAL A 347 -5.50 -0.16 -15.66
CA VAL A 347 -5.73 1.04 -14.84
C VAL A 347 -7.15 1.54 -15.12
N PRO A 348 -8.15 1.18 -14.30
CA PRO A 348 -9.51 1.64 -14.48
C PRO A 348 -9.66 3.10 -14.02
N GLY A 349 -10.32 3.91 -14.83
CA GLY A 349 -10.71 5.28 -14.50
C GLY A 349 -12.22 5.48 -14.54
N TYR A 350 -12.66 6.71 -14.27
CA TYR A 350 -14.10 7.03 -14.24
C TYR A 350 -14.80 6.78 -15.58
N GLY A 351 -14.09 6.85 -16.71
CA GLY A 351 -14.66 6.51 -18.02
C GLY A 351 -15.16 5.06 -18.12
N MET A 352 -14.57 4.11 -17.40
CA MET A 352 -15.07 2.74 -17.29
C MET A 352 -16.45 2.70 -16.64
N ALA A 353 -16.65 3.44 -15.55
CA ALA A 353 -17.90 3.49 -14.81
C ALA A 353 -19.02 4.14 -15.64
N VAL A 354 -18.72 5.25 -16.33
CA VAL A 354 -19.69 5.95 -17.19
C VAL A 354 -20.18 5.05 -18.33
N ALA A 355 -19.28 4.28 -18.93
CA ALA A 355 -19.63 3.36 -20.01
C ALA A 355 -20.25 2.03 -19.52
N LYS A 356 -20.27 1.77 -18.21
CA LYS A 356 -20.60 0.47 -17.61
C LYS A 356 -19.76 -0.68 -18.19
N ALA A 357 -18.45 -0.46 -18.34
CA ALA A 357 -17.51 -1.37 -18.99
C ALA A 357 -16.88 -2.43 -18.07
N GLN A 358 -17.23 -2.44 -16.77
CA GLN A 358 -16.64 -3.34 -15.76
C GLN A 358 -16.79 -4.83 -16.09
N HIS A 359 -17.91 -5.25 -16.67
CA HIS A 359 -18.11 -6.66 -17.07
C HIS A 359 -17.28 -7.02 -18.30
N ALA A 360 -17.19 -6.12 -19.28
CA ALA A 360 -16.39 -6.35 -20.48
C ALA A 360 -14.89 -6.46 -20.14
N ILE A 361 -14.38 -5.62 -19.22
CA ILE A 361 -12.97 -5.68 -18.82
C ILE A 361 -12.67 -6.90 -17.95
N ALA A 362 -13.61 -7.36 -17.11
CA ALA A 362 -13.49 -8.60 -16.37
C ALA A 362 -13.46 -9.82 -17.30
N GLU A 363 -14.28 -9.82 -18.36
CA GLU A 363 -14.25 -10.86 -19.38
C GLU A 363 -12.92 -10.85 -20.16
N LEU A 364 -12.45 -9.67 -20.57
CA LEU A 364 -11.15 -9.53 -21.23
C LEU A 364 -10.02 -10.07 -20.33
N THR A 365 -10.02 -9.70 -19.06
CA THR A 365 -9.08 -10.18 -18.04
C THR A 365 -9.10 -11.71 -17.96
N THR A 366 -10.29 -12.29 -17.90
CA THR A 366 -10.47 -13.75 -17.84
C THR A 366 -9.90 -14.42 -19.08
N ARG A 367 -10.14 -13.87 -20.27
CA ARG A 367 -9.60 -14.41 -21.53
C ARG A 367 -8.08 -14.31 -21.61
N LEU A 368 -7.50 -13.16 -21.25
CA LEU A 368 -6.05 -12.98 -21.22
C LEU A 368 -5.37 -13.91 -20.21
N ARG A 369 -5.95 -14.08 -19.01
CA ARG A 369 -5.43 -15.01 -18.01
C ARG A 369 -5.51 -16.47 -18.43
N ARG A 370 -6.53 -16.87 -19.21
CA ARG A 370 -6.60 -18.21 -19.82
C ARG A 370 -5.48 -18.48 -20.82
N LEU A 371 -4.90 -17.43 -21.42
CA LEU A 371 -3.70 -17.52 -22.25
C LEU A 371 -2.40 -17.58 -21.42
N GLY A 372 -2.49 -17.62 -20.09
CA GLY A 372 -1.34 -17.65 -19.19
C GLY A 372 -0.68 -16.29 -18.95
N ILE A 373 -1.34 -15.20 -19.33
CA ILE A 373 -0.86 -13.83 -19.16
C ILE A 373 -1.15 -13.38 -17.73
N MET A 374 -0.17 -12.78 -17.05
CA MET A 374 -0.35 -12.23 -15.72
C MET A 374 -1.08 -10.89 -15.81
N VAL A 375 -2.34 -10.83 -15.36
CA VAL A 375 -3.17 -9.62 -15.43
C VAL A 375 -3.51 -9.13 -14.02
N ARG A 376 -3.21 -7.85 -13.74
CA ARG A 376 -3.49 -7.17 -12.47
C ARG A 376 -4.18 -5.83 -12.72
N PHE A 377 -4.89 -5.32 -11.72
CA PHE A 377 -5.52 -4.00 -11.73
C PHE A 377 -4.78 -3.04 -10.80
N ALA A 378 -4.46 -1.85 -11.31
CA ALA A 378 -3.86 -0.77 -10.55
C ALA A 378 -4.91 0.29 -10.20
N ILE A 379 -5.26 0.40 -8.90
CA ILE A 379 -6.32 1.29 -8.45
C ILE A 379 -5.73 2.56 -7.84
N HIS A 380 -6.07 3.70 -8.46
CA HIS A 380 -5.77 5.02 -7.89
C HIS A 380 -6.78 5.37 -6.78
N PRO A 381 -6.36 5.91 -5.62
CA PRO A 381 -7.26 6.19 -4.49
C PRO A 381 -8.47 7.07 -4.81
N VAL A 382 -8.29 8.02 -5.74
CA VAL A 382 -9.34 8.97 -6.19
C VAL A 382 -9.94 8.62 -7.55
N ALA A 383 -9.72 7.40 -8.07
CA ALA A 383 -10.37 6.97 -9.29
C ALA A 383 -11.89 6.83 -9.08
N GLY A 384 -12.67 7.65 -9.81
CA GLY A 384 -14.13 7.57 -9.83
C GLY A 384 -14.81 8.80 -9.21
N ARG A 385 -15.90 8.54 -8.49
CA ARG A 385 -16.79 9.56 -7.87
C ARG A 385 -17.08 9.27 -6.39
N MET A 386 -16.42 8.26 -5.82
CA MET A 386 -16.37 7.97 -4.40
C MET A 386 -15.05 7.24 -4.11
N PRO A 387 -14.48 7.33 -2.91
CA PRO A 387 -13.32 6.53 -2.50
C PRO A 387 -13.60 5.04 -2.69
N GLY A 388 -12.73 4.33 -3.41
CA GLY A 388 -12.93 2.90 -3.66
C GLY A 388 -14.06 2.58 -4.67
N HIS A 389 -14.49 3.56 -5.50
CA HIS A 389 -15.52 3.34 -6.53
C HIS A 389 -15.12 2.20 -7.49
N MET A 390 -13.87 2.20 -7.95
CA MET A 390 -13.40 1.17 -8.89
C MET A 390 -13.38 -0.23 -8.25
N ASN A 391 -13.02 -0.34 -6.97
CA ASN A 391 -12.99 -1.62 -6.26
C ASN A 391 -14.36 -2.28 -6.23
N VAL A 392 -15.42 -1.51 -5.96
CA VAL A 392 -16.78 -2.04 -5.91
C VAL A 392 -17.27 -2.47 -7.29
N LEU A 393 -17.02 -1.67 -8.33
CA LEU A 393 -17.41 -2.03 -9.70
C LEU A 393 -16.68 -3.27 -10.23
N LEU A 394 -15.40 -3.42 -9.88
CA LEU A 394 -14.63 -4.62 -10.24
C LEU A 394 -15.12 -5.84 -9.45
N ALA A 395 -15.43 -5.68 -8.17
CA ALA A 395 -16.02 -6.74 -7.36
C ALA A 395 -17.41 -7.17 -7.88
N GLU A 396 -18.24 -6.22 -8.31
CA GLU A 396 -19.53 -6.49 -8.99
C GLU A 396 -19.33 -7.31 -10.27
N ALA A 397 -18.27 -7.00 -11.03
CA ALA A 397 -17.88 -7.77 -12.21
C ALA A 397 -17.16 -9.10 -11.88
N HIS A 398 -17.14 -9.51 -10.61
CA HIS A 398 -16.49 -10.73 -10.11
C HIS A 398 -14.98 -10.78 -10.37
N VAL A 399 -14.32 -9.62 -10.42
CA VAL A 399 -12.86 -9.55 -10.43
C VAL A 399 -12.34 -9.90 -9.04
N PRO A 400 -11.44 -10.90 -8.90
CA PRO A 400 -10.86 -11.25 -7.61
C PRO A 400 -10.11 -10.09 -6.95
N TYR A 401 -10.28 -9.88 -5.64
CA TYR A 401 -9.70 -8.71 -4.97
C TYR A 401 -8.17 -8.79 -4.81
N ASP A 402 -7.59 -9.98 -4.91
CA ASP A 402 -6.14 -10.25 -4.82
C ASP A 402 -5.37 -9.76 -6.04
N ILE A 403 -6.05 -9.57 -7.18
CA ILE A 403 -5.45 -8.94 -8.36
C ILE A 403 -5.78 -7.46 -8.48
N THR A 404 -6.53 -6.89 -7.55
CA THR A 404 -6.78 -5.44 -7.46
C THR A 404 -5.83 -4.83 -6.43
N VAL A 405 -4.80 -4.13 -6.93
CA VAL A 405 -3.69 -3.64 -6.12
C VAL A 405 -3.75 -2.12 -6.01
N SER A 406 -3.43 -1.59 -4.84
CA SER A 406 -3.37 -0.17 -4.58
C SER A 406 -2.18 0.50 -5.28
N MET A 407 -2.30 1.80 -5.60
CA MET A 407 -1.26 2.60 -6.25
C MET A 407 0.11 2.50 -5.56
N ASP A 408 0.16 2.58 -4.23
CA ASP A 408 1.42 2.59 -3.46
C ASP A 408 2.20 1.27 -3.62
N GLN A 409 1.49 0.16 -3.82
CA GLN A 409 2.09 -1.16 -3.97
C GLN A 409 2.47 -1.47 -5.43
N ILE A 410 1.69 -0.99 -6.41
CA ILE A 410 1.85 -1.36 -7.82
C ILE A 410 2.77 -0.42 -8.62
N ASN A 411 3.03 0.80 -8.12
CA ASN A 411 3.87 1.77 -8.85
C ASN A 411 5.29 1.25 -9.15
N GLN A 412 5.87 0.47 -8.24
CA GLN A 412 7.18 -0.16 -8.42
C GLN A 412 7.22 -1.24 -9.52
N ASP A 413 6.06 -1.74 -9.96
CA ASP A 413 5.96 -2.82 -10.95
C ASP A 413 5.78 -2.31 -12.39
N PHE A 414 5.48 -1.02 -12.59
CA PHE A 414 5.33 -0.46 -13.95
C PHE A 414 6.57 -0.65 -14.83
N PRO A 415 7.83 -0.44 -14.36
CA PRO A 415 9.03 -0.66 -15.18
C PRO A 415 9.21 -2.09 -15.71
N SER A 416 8.68 -3.10 -15.01
CA SER A 416 8.76 -4.50 -15.40
C SER A 416 7.53 -5.00 -16.17
N THR A 417 6.53 -4.14 -16.39
CA THR A 417 5.27 -4.48 -17.04
C THR A 417 5.34 -4.27 -18.56
N ASP A 418 4.86 -5.26 -19.32
CA ASP A 418 4.89 -5.22 -20.79
C ASP A 418 3.84 -4.26 -21.35
N VAL A 419 2.59 -4.38 -20.91
CA VAL A 419 1.49 -3.55 -21.41
C VAL A 419 0.65 -3.00 -20.27
N VAL A 420 0.40 -1.70 -20.30
CA VAL A 420 -0.57 -1.05 -19.40
C VAL A 420 -1.77 -0.58 -20.19
N VAL A 421 -2.97 -1.02 -19.80
CA VAL A 421 -4.24 -0.59 -20.41
C VAL A 421 -4.92 0.42 -19.50
N ILE A 422 -4.98 1.68 -19.92
CA ILE A 422 -5.66 2.75 -19.19
C ILE A 422 -7.10 2.87 -19.73
N LEU A 423 -8.07 2.48 -18.93
CA LEU A 423 -9.49 2.47 -19.32
C LEU A 423 -10.21 3.70 -18.76
N GLY A 424 -10.26 4.78 -19.54
CA GLY A 424 -10.99 5.99 -19.17
C GLY A 424 -10.41 6.76 -17.97
N GLY A 425 -9.12 6.58 -17.70
CA GLY A 425 -8.32 7.43 -16.79
C GLY A 425 -7.65 8.57 -17.55
N ASN A 426 -7.48 9.73 -16.90
CA ASN A 426 -6.71 10.84 -17.46
C ASN A 426 -5.80 11.47 -16.41
N ASP A 427 -6.36 12.20 -15.44
CA ASP A 427 -5.58 12.96 -14.46
C ASP A 427 -4.75 12.03 -13.54
N ILE A 428 -5.29 10.85 -13.20
CA ILE A 428 -4.65 9.83 -12.37
C ILE A 428 -3.42 9.13 -12.99
N VAL A 429 -3.17 9.37 -14.29
CA VAL A 429 -2.04 8.81 -15.04
C VAL A 429 -1.24 9.93 -15.74
N ASN A 430 -1.45 11.19 -15.35
CA ASN A 430 -0.86 12.33 -16.04
C ASN A 430 0.56 12.62 -15.52
N PRO A 431 1.62 12.51 -16.35
CA PRO A 431 3.00 12.77 -15.94
C PRO A 431 3.24 14.21 -15.48
N ALA A 432 2.41 15.17 -15.94
CA ALA A 432 2.52 16.58 -15.58
C ALA A 432 2.45 16.81 -14.06
N ALA A 433 1.82 15.90 -13.31
CA ALA A 433 1.82 15.95 -11.85
C ALA A 433 3.22 15.89 -11.23
N GLN A 434 4.18 15.24 -11.89
CA GLN A 434 5.57 15.14 -11.43
C GLN A 434 6.55 16.02 -12.23
N THR A 435 6.28 16.22 -13.53
CA THR A 435 7.23 16.87 -14.44
C THR A 435 7.02 18.37 -14.60
N ASP A 436 5.81 18.88 -14.35
CA ASP A 436 5.45 20.28 -14.54
C ASP A 436 5.03 20.95 -13.21
N PRO A 437 5.91 21.74 -12.58
CA PRO A 437 5.61 22.46 -11.34
C PRO A 437 4.48 23.49 -11.45
N ASP A 438 4.19 24.00 -12.65
CA ASP A 438 3.15 24.99 -12.91
C ASP A 438 1.78 24.34 -13.19
N SER A 439 1.75 22.99 -13.26
CA SER A 439 0.53 22.24 -13.49
C SER A 439 -0.45 22.37 -12.31
N PRO A 440 -1.77 22.52 -12.55
CA PRO A 440 -2.81 22.48 -11.52
C PRO A 440 -2.85 21.18 -10.69
N ILE A 441 -2.19 20.12 -11.16
CA ILE A 441 -2.07 18.83 -10.46
C ILE A 441 -0.64 18.53 -10.00
N ALA A 442 0.27 19.51 -10.05
CA ALA A 442 1.65 19.35 -9.60
C ALA A 442 1.68 18.81 -8.15
N GLY A 443 2.47 17.76 -7.90
CA GLY A 443 2.58 17.07 -6.62
C GLY A 443 1.48 16.04 -6.32
N MET A 444 0.49 15.87 -7.20
CA MET A 444 -0.49 14.78 -7.08
C MET A 444 0.20 13.41 -7.22
N PRO A 445 0.04 12.48 -6.28
CA PRO A 445 0.43 11.09 -6.49
C PRO A 445 -0.33 10.54 -7.69
N VAL A 446 0.36 9.93 -8.65
CA VAL A 446 -0.23 9.37 -9.86
C VAL A 446 0.29 7.97 -10.12
N LEU A 447 -0.43 7.19 -10.93
CA LEU A 447 0.05 5.90 -11.41
C LEU A 447 1.07 6.16 -12.52
N GLU A 448 2.31 5.70 -12.31
CA GLU A 448 3.46 5.98 -13.17
C GLU A 448 3.49 5.09 -14.43
N VAL A 449 2.36 5.02 -15.13
CA VAL A 449 2.11 4.09 -16.24
C VAL A 449 3.08 4.27 -17.39
N TRP A 450 3.63 5.49 -17.57
CA TRP A 450 4.60 5.80 -18.62
C TRP A 450 5.93 5.05 -18.46
N LYS A 451 6.20 4.48 -17.28
CA LYS A 451 7.39 3.64 -17.04
C LYS A 451 7.28 2.24 -17.65
N ALA A 452 6.09 1.81 -18.07
CA ALA A 452 5.89 0.52 -18.73
C ALA A 452 6.39 0.51 -20.18
N LYS A 453 6.61 -0.70 -20.73
CA LYS A 453 7.13 -0.85 -22.10
C LYS A 453 6.17 -0.28 -23.15
N THR A 454 4.87 -0.57 -23.01
CA THR A 454 3.81 -0.03 -23.86
C THR A 454 2.61 0.39 -23.01
N THR A 455 2.03 1.55 -23.30
CA THR A 455 0.76 2.01 -22.70
C THR A 455 -0.32 2.13 -23.77
N ILE A 456 -1.53 1.70 -23.45
CA ILE A 456 -2.69 1.79 -24.32
C ILE A 456 -3.78 2.57 -23.59
N VAL A 457 -4.06 3.79 -24.06
CA VAL A 457 -5.10 4.65 -23.48
C VAL A 457 -6.39 4.49 -24.27
N MET A 458 -7.43 4.02 -23.59
CA MET A 458 -8.77 3.85 -24.12
C MET A 458 -9.67 5.02 -23.71
N LYS A 459 -10.05 5.87 -24.66
CA LYS A 459 -10.94 7.02 -24.43
C LYS A 459 -11.68 7.45 -25.70
N ARG A 460 -12.79 8.19 -25.57
CA ARG A 460 -13.62 8.62 -26.71
C ARG A 460 -12.97 9.65 -27.63
N SER A 461 -12.12 10.53 -27.10
CA SER A 461 -11.46 11.63 -27.84
C SER A 461 -10.28 12.17 -27.05
N LEU A 462 -9.45 13.03 -27.63
CA LEU A 462 -8.30 13.65 -26.94
C LEU A 462 -8.66 14.71 -25.89
N ARG A 463 -9.95 14.98 -25.65
CA ARG A 463 -10.42 15.96 -24.64
C ARG A 463 -9.78 15.78 -23.25
N VAL A 464 -9.53 16.92 -22.61
CA VAL A 464 -8.95 17.03 -21.26
C VAL A 464 -9.82 16.38 -20.18
N GLY A 465 -9.18 16.09 -19.03
CA GLY A 465 -9.79 15.45 -17.88
C GLY A 465 -10.59 16.42 -17.02
N TYR A 466 -10.73 16.09 -15.73
CA TYR A 466 -11.43 16.98 -14.80
C TYR A 466 -10.60 18.23 -14.52
N ALA A 467 -9.29 18.07 -14.35
CA ALA A 467 -8.37 19.18 -14.11
C ALA A 467 -8.26 20.17 -15.28
N GLY A 468 -8.90 19.90 -16.43
CA GLY A 468 -8.91 20.80 -17.57
C GLY A 468 -7.57 20.92 -18.31
N ILE A 469 -6.63 20.03 -18.01
CA ILE A 469 -5.29 20.01 -18.59
C ILE A 469 -5.10 18.89 -19.61
N GLU A 470 -4.20 19.14 -20.56
CA GLU A 470 -3.72 18.12 -21.48
C GLU A 470 -2.81 17.13 -20.75
N ASN A 471 -2.67 15.93 -21.32
CA ASN A 471 -1.90 14.85 -20.72
C ASN A 471 -0.71 14.50 -21.62
N PRO A 472 0.53 14.84 -21.22
CA PRO A 472 1.74 14.54 -21.97
C PRO A 472 1.93 13.04 -22.26
N LEU A 473 1.31 12.15 -21.47
CA LEU A 473 1.32 10.70 -21.76
C LEU A 473 0.86 10.39 -23.18
N PHE A 474 -0.08 11.16 -23.73
CA PHE A 474 -0.64 10.89 -25.05
C PHE A 474 0.36 11.08 -26.20
N LEU A 475 1.41 11.87 -25.97
CA LEU A 475 2.45 12.21 -26.93
C LEU A 475 3.69 11.32 -26.78
N LYS A 476 3.75 10.48 -25.74
CA LYS A 476 4.92 9.64 -25.49
C LYS A 476 5.06 8.52 -26.52
N PRO A 477 6.29 8.16 -26.93
CA PRO A 477 6.52 7.19 -28.01
C PRO A 477 6.10 5.77 -27.66
N ASN A 478 6.03 5.42 -26.37
CA ASN A 478 5.53 4.14 -25.88
C ASN A 478 4.01 4.10 -25.67
N ASN A 479 3.30 5.20 -25.94
CA ASN A 479 1.86 5.27 -25.79
C ASN A 479 1.12 5.03 -27.12
N ARG A 480 -0.04 4.37 -27.02
CA ARG A 480 -0.98 4.10 -28.11
C ARG A 480 -2.37 4.54 -27.69
N MET A 481 -3.06 5.27 -28.55
CA MET A 481 -4.41 5.73 -28.34
C MET A 481 -5.40 4.80 -29.04
N PHE A 482 -6.26 4.13 -28.27
CA PHE A 482 -7.37 3.36 -28.81
C PHE A 482 -8.68 4.13 -28.59
N LEU A 483 -9.18 4.77 -29.64
CA LEU A 483 -10.29 5.71 -29.54
C LEU A 483 -11.65 5.00 -29.66
N GLY A 484 -12.56 5.31 -28.73
CA GLY A 484 -13.92 4.77 -28.73
C GLY A 484 -14.60 4.87 -27.36
N ASP A 485 -15.86 4.45 -27.31
CA ASP A 485 -16.53 4.22 -26.02
C ASP A 485 -15.85 3.06 -25.28
N ALA A 486 -15.65 3.18 -23.97
CA ALA A 486 -14.87 2.20 -23.21
C ALA A 486 -15.51 0.81 -23.21
N LYS A 487 -16.85 0.70 -23.21
CA LYS A 487 -17.54 -0.58 -23.25
C LYS A 487 -17.42 -1.21 -24.62
N GLU A 488 -17.82 -0.49 -25.66
CA GLU A 488 -17.76 -0.98 -27.04
C GLU A 488 -16.33 -1.38 -27.46
N SER A 489 -15.35 -0.57 -27.07
CA SER A 489 -13.94 -0.83 -27.36
C SER A 489 -13.47 -2.10 -26.67
N THR A 490 -13.83 -2.30 -25.40
CA THR A 490 -13.45 -3.51 -24.66
C THR A 490 -14.17 -4.75 -25.21
N GLU A 491 -15.45 -4.66 -25.57
CA GLU A 491 -16.21 -5.75 -26.19
C GLU A 491 -15.62 -6.17 -27.55
N LYS A 492 -15.15 -5.20 -28.36
CA LYS A 492 -14.40 -5.49 -29.60
C LYS A 492 -13.12 -6.27 -29.32
N LEU A 493 -12.34 -5.88 -28.30
CA LEU A 493 -11.12 -6.61 -27.91
C LEU A 493 -11.46 -8.04 -27.43
N VAL A 494 -12.49 -8.18 -26.59
CA VAL A 494 -12.99 -9.47 -26.11
C VAL A 494 -13.34 -10.39 -27.29
N ALA A 495 -14.09 -9.90 -28.27
CA ALA A 495 -14.50 -10.66 -29.44
C ALA A 495 -13.30 -11.16 -30.26
N LEU A 496 -12.32 -10.28 -30.50
CA LEU A 496 -11.11 -10.60 -31.28
C LEU A 496 -10.18 -11.59 -30.55
N VAL A 497 -9.98 -11.42 -29.23
CA VAL A 497 -9.19 -12.38 -28.41
C VAL A 497 -9.83 -13.78 -28.45
N GLY A 498 -11.16 -13.87 -28.55
CA GLY A 498 -11.87 -15.14 -28.68
C GLY A 498 -11.62 -15.90 -29.98
N ASN A 499 -11.33 -15.18 -31.08
CA ASN A 499 -11.13 -15.77 -32.40
C ASN A 499 -9.72 -16.35 -32.60
N VAL A 500 -8.73 -15.93 -31.78
CA VAL A 500 -7.35 -16.46 -31.82
C VAL A 500 -7.31 -17.99 -31.58
N ASN A 501 -8.35 -18.57 -30.97
CA ASN A 501 -8.49 -20.01 -30.75
C ASN A 501 -9.01 -20.82 -31.96
N LYS A 502 -9.55 -20.18 -33.02
CA LYS A 502 -10.16 -20.91 -34.16
C LYS A 502 -9.18 -21.22 -35.30
N ASP A 503 -8.07 -20.50 -35.41
CA ASP A 503 -7.14 -20.66 -36.53
C ASP A 503 -5.95 -21.60 -36.24
N SER A 504 -5.85 -22.15 -35.01
CA SER A 504 -4.76 -23.05 -34.61
C SER A 504 -5.18 -24.52 -34.40
N VAL A 505 -6.34 -24.94 -34.91
CA VAL A 505 -6.74 -26.36 -34.91
C VAL A 505 -7.31 -26.71 -36.28
N SER A 506 -6.44 -27.17 -37.18
CA SER A 506 -6.83 -27.74 -38.47
C SER A 506 -7.48 -29.11 -38.28
N ASP A 507 -8.60 -29.30 -38.98
CA ASP A 507 -9.32 -30.53 -39.24
C ASP A 507 -8.48 -31.82 -39.22
N THR A 508 -8.82 -32.73 -38.32
CA THR A 508 -8.89 -34.17 -38.62
C THR A 508 -9.98 -34.82 -37.76
N ASP A 509 -10.81 -35.59 -38.45
CA ASP A 509 -11.72 -36.63 -37.99
C ASP A 509 -13.04 -36.23 -37.33
N GLY A 510 -14.05 -36.11 -38.20
CA GLY A 510 -15.41 -36.48 -37.85
C GLY A 510 -15.58 -38.00 -37.85
N THR A 511 -15.78 -38.59 -36.68
CA THR A 511 -16.59 -39.78 -36.49
C THR A 511 -17.19 -39.75 -35.08
N HIS A 512 -18.51 -39.91 -35.01
CA HIS A 512 -19.23 -40.21 -33.77
C HIS A 512 -18.70 -41.50 -33.15
N LEU A 513 -18.63 -41.58 -31.82
CA LEU A 513 -19.06 -42.71 -31.00
C LEU A 513 -18.87 -42.42 -29.49
N GLY A 514 -19.95 -42.59 -28.73
CA GLY A 514 -20.00 -43.39 -27.49
C GLY A 514 -19.26 -42.92 -26.24
N ASP A 515 -20.02 -42.80 -25.16
CA ASP A 515 -19.57 -42.77 -23.77
C ASP A 515 -18.48 -43.81 -23.47
N GLU A 516 -17.38 -43.39 -22.83
CA GLU A 516 -16.75 -44.06 -21.69
C GLU A 516 -15.58 -43.21 -21.14
N GLU A 517 -15.69 -42.85 -19.86
CA GLU A 517 -14.63 -42.25 -19.07
C GLU A 517 -13.38 -43.14 -19.06
N THR A 518 -12.34 -42.73 -19.76
CA THR A 518 -10.96 -43.10 -19.41
C THR A 518 -10.19 -41.82 -19.17
N ALA A 519 -9.81 -41.61 -17.90
CA ALA A 519 -9.02 -40.47 -17.48
C ALA A 519 -7.64 -40.52 -18.15
N VAL A 520 -7.49 -39.78 -19.25
CA VAL A 520 -6.19 -39.45 -19.82
C VAL A 520 -5.47 -38.52 -18.82
N PRO A 521 -4.22 -38.80 -18.41
CA PRO A 521 -3.50 -37.91 -17.52
C PRO A 521 -3.38 -36.54 -18.19
N LYS A 522 -3.83 -35.47 -17.53
CA LYS A 522 -3.61 -34.11 -18.01
C LYS A 522 -2.11 -33.86 -18.09
N ILE A 523 -1.54 -33.95 -19.30
CA ILE A 523 -0.15 -33.57 -19.58
C ILE A 523 0.02 -32.12 -19.12
N SER A 524 0.98 -31.92 -18.21
CA SER A 524 1.26 -30.62 -17.61
C SER A 524 1.75 -29.63 -18.67
N LYS A 525 1.61 -28.33 -18.39
CA LYS A 525 2.12 -27.26 -19.28
C LYS A 525 3.62 -27.42 -19.55
N GLU A 526 4.37 -27.85 -18.53
CA GLU A 526 5.82 -28.08 -18.60
C GLU A 526 6.17 -29.23 -19.56
N GLU A 527 5.42 -30.35 -19.52
CA GLU A 527 5.63 -31.47 -20.44
C GLU A 527 5.34 -31.09 -21.90
N LYS A 528 4.32 -30.26 -22.16
CA LYS A 528 4.05 -29.74 -23.51
C LYS A 528 5.17 -28.83 -24.02
N GLU A 529 5.70 -27.95 -23.18
CA GLU A 529 6.83 -27.09 -23.54
C GLU A 529 8.13 -27.86 -23.75
N MET A 530 8.33 -28.98 -23.06
CA MET A 530 9.47 -29.88 -23.30
C MET A 530 9.33 -30.61 -24.63
N LEU A 531 8.15 -31.14 -24.95
CA LEU A 531 7.89 -31.80 -26.23
C LEU A 531 8.08 -30.85 -27.41
N GLN A 532 7.53 -29.63 -27.32
CA GLN A 532 7.70 -28.61 -28.35
C GLN A 532 9.18 -28.24 -28.56
N PHE A 533 9.93 -28.05 -27.46
CA PHE A 533 11.36 -27.76 -27.58
C PHE A 533 12.15 -28.92 -28.20
N ALA A 534 11.79 -30.16 -27.90
CA ALA A 534 12.42 -31.34 -28.51
C ALA A 534 12.20 -31.38 -30.04
N GLU A 535 11.01 -30.99 -30.52
CA GLU A 535 10.73 -30.87 -31.96
C GLU A 535 11.57 -29.75 -32.61
N ASP A 536 11.65 -28.59 -31.95
CA ASP A 536 12.38 -27.42 -32.45
C ASP A 536 13.90 -27.55 -32.37
N LEU A 537 14.41 -28.49 -31.57
CA LEU A 537 15.84 -28.67 -31.31
C LEU A 537 16.65 -28.92 -32.60
N SER A 538 16.07 -29.65 -33.55
CA SER A 538 16.68 -29.93 -34.86
C SER A 538 16.99 -28.63 -35.63
N LYS A 539 16.00 -27.74 -35.73
CA LYS A 539 16.13 -26.42 -36.40
C LYS A 539 17.07 -25.50 -35.63
N LEU A 540 17.02 -25.52 -34.30
CA LEU A 540 17.91 -24.70 -33.48
C LEU A 540 19.38 -25.11 -33.66
N ARG A 541 19.67 -26.41 -33.83
CA ARG A 541 21.03 -26.91 -34.08
C ARG A 541 21.64 -26.42 -35.39
N GLU A 542 20.83 -26.23 -36.42
CA GLU A 542 21.28 -25.65 -37.70
C GLU A 542 21.67 -24.16 -37.56
N ALA A 543 21.12 -23.48 -36.56
CA ALA A 543 21.30 -22.05 -36.34
C ALA A 543 22.46 -21.71 -35.38
N VAL A 544 23.23 -22.72 -34.95
CA VAL A 544 24.34 -22.56 -34.01
C VAL A 544 25.52 -21.84 -34.67
N PHE A 545 26.01 -20.77 -34.03
CA PHE A 545 27.21 -20.03 -34.48
C PHE A 545 28.36 -20.07 -33.47
N LEU A 546 28.11 -20.46 -32.23
CA LEU A 546 29.11 -20.46 -31.16
C LEU A 546 29.02 -21.73 -30.32
N LYS A 547 30.17 -22.23 -29.87
CA LYS A 547 30.29 -23.42 -29.01
C LYS A 547 30.91 -23.05 -27.67
N VAL A 548 30.25 -23.43 -26.59
CA VAL A 548 30.67 -23.12 -25.21
C VAL A 548 30.83 -24.41 -24.41
N GLY A 549 31.94 -24.54 -23.70
CA GLY A 549 32.25 -25.70 -22.87
C GLY A 549 32.04 -25.45 -21.38
N VAL A 550 31.54 -26.46 -20.69
CA VAL A 550 31.42 -26.51 -19.22
C VAL A 550 32.10 -27.78 -18.74
N ILE A 551 33.14 -27.61 -17.93
CA ILE A 551 33.91 -28.72 -17.34
C ILE A 551 33.68 -28.79 -15.83
N ARG A 552 33.93 -29.97 -15.26
CA ARG A 552 33.84 -30.21 -13.82
C ARG A 552 34.89 -29.37 -13.08
N GLU A 553 34.53 -28.90 -11.90
CA GLU A 553 35.44 -28.18 -11.01
C GLU A 553 36.46 -29.12 -10.35
N VAL A 554 37.71 -28.65 -10.24
CA VAL A 554 38.84 -29.41 -9.68
C VAL A 554 38.86 -29.35 -8.16
N ASP A 555 38.39 -28.23 -7.59
CA ASP A 555 38.29 -28.07 -6.15
C ASP A 555 37.25 -29.08 -5.59
N PRO A 556 37.64 -29.98 -4.67
CA PRO A 556 36.73 -30.97 -4.12
C PRO A 556 35.57 -30.35 -3.34
N ASP A 557 35.76 -29.15 -2.76
CA ASP A 557 34.73 -28.41 -2.01
C ASP A 557 33.77 -27.64 -2.93
N GLU A 558 34.07 -27.55 -4.24
CA GLU A 558 33.18 -26.91 -5.20
C GLU A 558 32.16 -27.92 -5.76
N GLU A 559 30.89 -27.57 -5.58
CA GLU A 559 29.74 -28.42 -5.92
C GLU A 559 28.79 -27.71 -6.90
N LYS A 560 29.05 -26.42 -7.19
CA LYS A 560 28.28 -25.64 -8.17
C LYS A 560 28.75 -25.96 -9.59
N ILE A 561 27.89 -25.64 -10.56
CA ILE A 561 28.17 -25.77 -11.98
C ILE A 561 27.89 -24.44 -12.70
N ALA A 562 28.69 -24.12 -13.71
CA ALA A 562 28.68 -22.82 -14.35
C ALA A 562 27.42 -22.55 -15.21
N ILE A 563 26.89 -23.58 -15.87
CA ILE A 563 25.66 -23.48 -16.67
C ILE A 563 24.79 -24.67 -16.30
N VAL A 564 23.55 -24.40 -15.89
CA VAL A 564 22.56 -25.42 -15.54
C VAL A 564 21.74 -25.81 -16.77
N PRO A 565 21.00 -26.94 -16.76
CA PRO A 565 20.23 -27.39 -17.93
C PRO A 565 19.29 -26.33 -18.53
N SER A 566 18.56 -25.56 -17.71
CA SER A 566 17.72 -24.46 -18.22
C SER A 566 18.53 -23.38 -18.93
N GLY A 567 19.73 -23.07 -18.44
CA GLY A 567 20.66 -22.15 -19.10
C GLY A 567 21.15 -22.69 -20.45
N CYS A 568 21.35 -24.00 -20.58
CA CYS A 568 21.66 -24.62 -21.88
C CYS A 568 20.51 -24.43 -22.88
N LYS A 569 19.26 -24.61 -22.44
CA LYS A 569 18.06 -24.37 -23.27
C LYS A 569 18.00 -22.92 -23.77
N ASP A 570 18.27 -21.96 -22.89
CA ASP A 570 18.25 -20.53 -23.22
C ASP A 570 19.40 -20.12 -24.15
N LEU A 571 20.62 -20.65 -23.93
CA LEU A 571 21.74 -20.44 -24.83
C LEU A 571 21.51 -21.09 -26.21
N MET A 572 20.87 -22.26 -26.24
CA MET A 572 20.52 -22.94 -27.49
C MET A 572 19.56 -22.09 -28.33
N LYS A 573 18.57 -21.46 -27.70
CA LYS A 573 17.66 -20.49 -28.36
C LYS A 573 18.40 -19.24 -28.87
N GLN A 574 19.49 -18.85 -28.22
CA GLN A 574 20.36 -17.77 -28.68
C GLN A 574 21.32 -18.21 -29.80
N GLY A 575 21.31 -19.48 -30.23
CA GLY A 575 22.23 -20.01 -31.25
C GLY A 575 23.60 -20.41 -30.71
N ILE A 576 23.71 -20.70 -29.41
CA ILE A 576 24.94 -21.10 -28.73
C ILE A 576 24.80 -22.55 -28.25
N GLN A 577 25.65 -23.45 -28.75
CA GLN A 577 25.65 -24.85 -28.36
C GLN A 577 26.54 -25.06 -27.14
N VAL A 578 25.96 -25.60 -26.06
CA VAL A 578 26.69 -25.94 -24.84
C VAL A 578 27.17 -27.39 -24.90
N TYR A 579 28.44 -27.62 -24.57
CA TYR A 579 29.09 -28.92 -24.40
C TYR A 579 29.47 -29.10 -22.94
N VAL A 580 28.99 -30.17 -22.32
CA VAL A 580 29.17 -30.41 -20.88
C VAL A 580 29.97 -31.68 -20.67
N GLN A 581 30.96 -31.65 -19.78
CA GLN A 581 31.63 -32.86 -19.34
C GLN A 581 30.64 -33.76 -18.56
N SER A 582 30.60 -35.05 -18.90
CA SER A 582 29.80 -36.04 -18.18
C SER A 582 30.10 -36.03 -16.68
N GLY A 583 29.03 -36.00 -15.87
CA GLY A 583 29.11 -35.96 -14.42
C GLY A 583 29.53 -34.61 -13.82
N ALA A 584 29.66 -33.54 -14.62
CA ALA A 584 30.07 -32.22 -14.10
C ALA A 584 29.02 -31.59 -13.18
N GLY A 585 27.72 -31.83 -13.45
CA GLY A 585 26.61 -31.25 -12.69
C GLY A 585 26.08 -32.09 -11.52
N GLU A 586 26.57 -33.32 -11.34
CA GLU A 586 25.96 -34.30 -10.40
C GLU A 586 25.93 -33.80 -8.96
N LYS A 587 27.00 -33.15 -8.48
CA LYS A 587 27.06 -32.57 -7.13
C LYS A 587 26.02 -31.47 -6.89
N GLY A 588 25.63 -30.76 -7.95
CA GLY A 588 24.55 -29.78 -7.95
C GLY A 588 23.16 -30.38 -8.18
N GLN A 589 23.06 -31.71 -8.27
CA GLN A 589 21.87 -32.48 -8.67
C GLN A 589 21.41 -32.27 -10.13
N PHE A 590 22.32 -31.82 -11.01
CA PHE A 590 22.06 -31.70 -12.45
C PHE A 590 22.65 -32.90 -13.19
N PHE A 591 21.81 -33.86 -13.53
CA PHE A 591 22.23 -35.09 -14.21
C PHE A 591 22.44 -34.87 -15.72
N ASP A 592 23.31 -35.68 -16.33
CA ASP A 592 23.63 -35.62 -17.76
C ASP A 592 22.38 -35.69 -18.67
N SER A 593 21.39 -36.51 -18.31
CA SER A 593 20.12 -36.61 -19.05
C SER A 593 19.31 -35.30 -19.05
N MET A 594 19.44 -34.48 -18.00
CA MET A 594 18.82 -33.15 -17.96
C MET A 594 19.50 -32.20 -18.94
N TYR A 595 20.82 -32.28 -19.09
CA TYR A 595 21.56 -31.49 -20.07
C TYR A 595 21.18 -31.86 -21.50
N GLU A 596 21.12 -33.16 -21.81
CA GLU A 596 20.74 -33.66 -23.14
C GLU A 596 19.32 -33.23 -23.53
N SER A 597 18.36 -33.39 -22.63
CA SER A 597 16.96 -32.97 -22.84
C SER A 597 16.79 -31.45 -22.99
N ASN A 598 17.76 -30.66 -22.53
CA ASN A 598 17.80 -29.21 -22.72
C ASN A 598 18.74 -28.77 -23.85
N GLY A 599 19.11 -29.69 -24.73
CA GLY A 599 19.81 -29.38 -25.98
C GLY A 599 21.32 -29.29 -25.88
N ALA A 600 21.93 -29.52 -24.71
CA ALA A 600 23.37 -29.62 -24.57
C ALA A 600 23.90 -30.95 -25.12
N ILE A 601 25.21 -31.00 -25.42
CA ILE A 601 25.91 -32.23 -25.82
C ILE A 601 26.84 -32.64 -24.68
N VAL A 602 26.62 -33.83 -24.13
CA VAL A 602 27.46 -34.37 -23.06
C VAL A 602 28.63 -35.14 -23.67
N LEU A 603 29.86 -34.83 -23.21
CA LEU A 603 31.10 -35.45 -23.66
C LEU A 603 31.77 -36.21 -22.51
N SER A 604 32.42 -37.33 -22.82
CA SER A 604 32.88 -38.27 -21.78
C SER A 604 34.10 -37.78 -20.99
N SER A 605 34.83 -36.77 -21.48
CA SER A 605 36.00 -36.23 -20.78
C SER A 605 36.17 -34.72 -20.95
N ALA A 606 36.82 -34.09 -19.98
CA ALA A 606 37.19 -32.67 -20.06
C ALA A 606 38.06 -32.37 -21.29
N GLN A 607 38.93 -33.29 -21.71
CA GLN A 607 39.77 -33.10 -22.90
C GLN A 607 38.93 -32.98 -24.17
N GLN A 608 37.90 -33.82 -24.32
CA GLN A 608 37.00 -33.72 -25.47
C GLN A 608 36.23 -32.39 -25.50
N VAL A 609 35.81 -31.89 -24.34
CA VAL A 609 35.18 -30.55 -24.24
C VAL A 609 36.17 -29.49 -24.71
N LEU A 610 37.41 -29.52 -24.20
CA LEU A 610 38.47 -28.60 -24.60
C LEU A 610 38.75 -28.67 -26.11
N ASP A 611 38.82 -29.85 -26.70
CA ASP A 611 39.10 -30.00 -28.14
C ASP A 611 37.95 -29.50 -29.03
N THR A 612 36.73 -29.40 -28.51
CA THR A 612 35.51 -29.07 -29.27
C THR A 612 35.14 -27.59 -29.26
N VAL A 613 35.55 -26.85 -28.22
CA VAL A 613 35.06 -25.49 -27.93
C VAL A 613 36.18 -24.45 -27.84
N ASP A 614 35.84 -23.21 -28.18
CA ASP A 614 36.76 -22.06 -28.09
C ASP A 614 36.54 -21.23 -26.81
N ILE A 615 35.37 -21.36 -26.18
CA ILE A 615 35.01 -20.66 -24.95
C ILE A 615 34.69 -21.66 -23.85
N LEU A 616 35.25 -21.46 -22.67
CA LEU A 616 34.98 -22.22 -21.45
C LEU A 616 34.33 -21.32 -20.41
N VAL A 617 33.34 -21.87 -19.70
CA VAL A 617 32.76 -21.22 -18.53
C VAL A 617 32.99 -22.11 -17.32
N LYS A 618 33.62 -21.54 -16.29
CA LYS A 618 33.82 -22.16 -14.98
C LYS A 618 33.19 -21.29 -13.91
N ILE A 619 33.01 -21.85 -12.72
CA ILE A 619 32.73 -21.09 -11.50
C ILE A 619 34.05 -20.50 -11.00
N ARG A 620 35.02 -21.33 -10.62
CA ARG A 620 36.24 -20.87 -9.95
C ARG A 620 37.36 -20.51 -10.93
N ALA A 621 38.38 -19.85 -10.39
CA ALA A 621 39.63 -19.64 -11.10
C ALA A 621 40.25 -21.01 -11.41
N PRO A 622 40.84 -21.20 -12.61
CA PRO A 622 41.58 -22.41 -12.92
C PRO A 622 42.67 -22.66 -11.89
N ALA A 623 42.80 -23.92 -11.46
CA ALA A 623 43.74 -24.31 -10.41
C ALA A 623 44.72 -25.38 -10.90
N PHE A 624 45.65 -25.75 -10.01
CA PHE A 624 46.50 -26.92 -10.23
C PHE A 624 45.66 -28.19 -10.12
N HIS A 625 45.72 -29.04 -11.15
CA HIS A 625 44.96 -30.29 -11.17
C HIS A 625 45.76 -31.41 -10.50
N PRO A 626 45.32 -31.93 -9.33
CA PRO A 626 46.10 -32.90 -8.55
C PRO A 626 46.35 -34.20 -9.34
N ASP A 627 45.34 -34.70 -10.06
CA ASP A 627 45.48 -35.98 -10.80
C ASP A 627 46.31 -35.87 -12.08
N LEU A 628 46.40 -34.68 -12.69
CA LEU A 628 47.08 -34.48 -13.99
C LEU A 628 48.48 -33.88 -13.83
N GLY A 629 48.85 -33.41 -12.63
CA GLY A 629 50.17 -32.85 -12.35
C GLY A 629 50.48 -31.54 -13.09
N GLN A 630 49.47 -30.85 -13.61
CA GLN A 630 49.61 -29.61 -14.39
C GLN A 630 48.48 -28.62 -14.06
N HIS A 631 48.65 -27.35 -14.43
CA HIS A 631 47.65 -26.32 -14.19
C HIS A 631 46.57 -26.33 -15.27
N GLU A 632 45.31 -26.05 -14.92
CA GLU A 632 44.18 -26.10 -15.86
C GLU A 632 44.37 -25.17 -17.07
N VAL A 633 44.91 -23.96 -16.87
CA VAL A 633 45.18 -22.97 -17.94
C VAL A 633 46.09 -23.52 -19.03
N ASP A 634 47.05 -24.38 -18.70
CA ASP A 634 48.04 -24.89 -19.65
C ASP A 634 47.36 -25.71 -20.78
N ARG A 635 46.21 -26.30 -20.47
CA ARG A 635 45.38 -27.10 -21.39
C ARG A 635 44.39 -26.26 -22.18
N MET A 636 44.28 -24.96 -21.90
CA MET A 636 43.32 -24.04 -22.50
C MET A 636 43.96 -23.15 -23.58
N SER A 637 45.08 -23.59 -24.16
CA SER A 637 45.83 -22.79 -25.14
C SER A 637 44.94 -22.30 -26.29
N ASN A 638 45.00 -21.02 -26.61
CA ASN A 638 44.17 -20.32 -27.61
C ASN A 638 42.65 -20.31 -27.33
N LYS A 639 42.22 -20.41 -26.06
CA LYS A 639 40.80 -20.38 -25.67
C LYS A 639 40.44 -19.14 -24.88
N THR A 640 39.14 -18.87 -24.75
CA THR A 640 38.60 -17.84 -23.87
C THR A 640 37.96 -18.48 -22.64
N LEU A 641 38.34 -18.02 -21.45
CA LEU A 641 37.79 -18.48 -20.19
C LEU A 641 36.96 -17.38 -19.52
N ILE A 642 35.76 -17.74 -19.06
CA ILE A 642 34.87 -16.91 -18.25
C ILE A 642 34.69 -17.56 -16.88
N SER A 643 35.17 -16.93 -15.81
CA SER A 643 34.98 -17.41 -14.44
C SER A 643 35.29 -16.34 -13.39
N PHE A 644 35.16 -16.67 -12.10
CA PHE A 644 35.78 -15.89 -11.03
C PHE A 644 37.30 -15.99 -11.15
N LEU A 645 38.00 -14.86 -11.27
CA LEU A 645 39.46 -14.84 -11.45
C LEU A 645 40.21 -14.14 -10.31
N GLY A 646 39.52 -13.30 -9.52
CA GLY A 646 40.16 -12.53 -8.46
C GLY A 646 41.33 -11.67 -8.95
N PRO A 647 41.20 -10.88 -10.05
CA PRO A 647 42.36 -10.28 -10.73
C PRO A 647 43.13 -9.26 -9.89
N ARG A 648 42.58 -8.84 -8.74
CA ARG A 648 43.23 -7.95 -7.77
C ARG A 648 44.12 -8.68 -6.76
N THR A 649 44.00 -10.00 -6.63
CA THR A 649 44.81 -10.82 -5.72
C THR A 649 46.15 -11.19 -6.37
N GLU A 650 47.14 -11.58 -5.56
CA GLU A 650 48.43 -12.07 -6.07
C GLU A 650 48.29 -13.35 -6.89
N GLU A 651 47.35 -14.22 -6.53
CA GLU A 651 46.98 -15.41 -7.29
C GLU A 651 46.43 -15.04 -8.68
N GLY A 652 45.51 -14.05 -8.73
CA GLY A 652 44.96 -13.55 -9.99
C GLY A 652 46.01 -12.92 -10.90
N LYS A 653 46.98 -12.18 -10.35
CA LYS A 653 48.13 -11.64 -11.12
C LYS A 653 49.00 -12.74 -11.72
N THR A 654 49.28 -13.77 -10.94
CA THR A 654 50.05 -14.95 -11.39
C THR A 654 49.30 -15.71 -12.48
N LEU A 655 47.98 -15.85 -12.34
CA LEU A 655 47.10 -16.48 -13.33
C LEU A 655 47.09 -15.71 -14.66
N MET A 656 47.03 -14.38 -14.61
CA MET A 656 47.09 -13.54 -15.81
C MET A 656 48.43 -13.67 -16.56
N ALA A 657 49.56 -13.71 -15.84
CA ALA A 657 50.86 -13.91 -16.45
C ALA A 657 50.97 -15.28 -17.16
N ARG A 658 50.47 -16.34 -16.51
CA ARG A 658 50.43 -17.69 -17.09
C ARG A 658 49.50 -17.78 -18.30
N ALA A 659 48.37 -17.08 -18.28
CA ALA A 659 47.46 -17.03 -19.41
C ALA A 659 48.08 -16.38 -20.65
N VAL A 660 48.94 -15.36 -20.49
CA VAL A 660 49.70 -14.76 -21.61
C VAL A 660 50.66 -15.77 -22.25
N GLU A 661 51.38 -16.54 -21.43
CA GLU A 661 52.31 -17.58 -21.90
C GLU A 661 51.61 -18.64 -22.76
N HIS A 662 50.38 -19.01 -22.38
CA HIS A 662 49.58 -20.02 -23.09
C HIS A 662 48.56 -19.44 -24.08
N GLN A 663 48.59 -18.13 -24.36
CA GLN A 663 47.66 -17.45 -25.28
C GLN A 663 46.17 -17.68 -24.92
N VAL A 664 45.83 -17.56 -23.63
CA VAL A 664 44.47 -17.73 -23.11
C VAL A 664 43.84 -16.38 -22.81
N ASN A 665 42.64 -16.13 -23.34
CA ASN A 665 41.86 -14.95 -23.01
C ASN A 665 41.13 -15.17 -21.68
N LEU A 666 41.16 -14.18 -20.79
CA LEU A 666 40.57 -14.25 -19.46
C LEU A 666 39.53 -13.14 -19.26
N LEU A 667 38.29 -13.54 -18.98
CA LEU A 667 37.18 -12.64 -18.62
C LEU A 667 36.74 -12.92 -17.17
N ALA A 668 36.99 -11.97 -16.28
CA ALA A 668 36.69 -12.04 -14.85
C ALA A 668 35.27 -11.54 -14.56
N VAL A 669 34.37 -12.45 -14.18
CA VAL A 669 32.99 -12.08 -13.84
C VAL A 669 32.89 -11.28 -12.53
N ASP A 670 33.91 -11.37 -11.66
CA ASP A 670 34.08 -10.56 -10.45
C ASP A 670 34.69 -9.17 -10.68
N ALA A 671 35.09 -8.86 -11.92
CA ALA A 671 35.55 -7.53 -12.32
C ALA A 671 34.51 -6.74 -13.12
N ILE A 672 33.28 -7.26 -13.26
CA ILE A 672 32.18 -6.55 -13.90
C ILE A 672 31.89 -5.24 -13.14
N PRO A 673 31.85 -4.08 -13.81
CA PRO A 673 31.61 -2.80 -13.14
C PRO A 673 30.15 -2.69 -12.67
N ARG A 674 29.95 -2.10 -11.48
CA ARG A 674 28.62 -1.85 -10.89
C ARG A 674 27.93 -0.64 -11.54
N ILE A 675 27.50 -0.80 -12.78
CA ILE A 675 26.70 0.19 -13.52
C ILE A 675 25.30 -0.36 -13.79
N SER A 676 24.30 0.51 -13.93
CA SER A 676 22.88 0.10 -14.01
C SER A 676 22.60 -0.95 -15.10
N ARG A 677 23.26 -0.84 -16.27
CA ARG A 677 23.09 -1.79 -17.38
C ARG A 677 23.75 -3.16 -17.16
N ALA A 678 24.63 -3.30 -16.17
CA ALA A 678 25.37 -4.53 -15.87
C ALA A 678 24.82 -5.28 -14.63
N GLN A 679 23.76 -4.78 -14.00
CA GLN A 679 23.19 -5.39 -12.79
C GLN A 679 22.74 -6.84 -13.02
N SER A 680 22.20 -7.17 -14.19
CA SER A 680 21.80 -8.54 -14.55
C SER A 680 22.99 -9.50 -14.76
N LEU A 681 24.20 -8.96 -14.82
CA LEU A 681 25.47 -9.68 -14.97
C LEU A 681 26.22 -9.78 -13.64
N ASP A 682 25.77 -9.09 -12.59
CA ASP A 682 26.49 -9.00 -11.31
C ASP A 682 26.38 -10.31 -10.53
N VAL A 683 27.40 -11.14 -10.72
CA VAL A 683 27.50 -12.45 -10.10
C VAL A 683 27.79 -12.35 -8.60
N LEU A 684 28.53 -11.32 -8.16
CA LEU A 684 28.84 -11.12 -6.75
C LEU A 684 27.56 -10.84 -5.96
N SER A 685 26.67 -10.01 -6.50
CA SER A 685 25.36 -9.74 -5.90
C SER A 685 24.47 -10.98 -5.86
N SER A 686 24.42 -11.77 -6.95
CA SER A 686 23.69 -13.05 -6.98
C SER A 686 24.16 -14.01 -5.89
N GLN A 687 25.47 -14.24 -5.78
CA GLN A 687 26.02 -15.16 -4.79
C GLN A 687 25.86 -14.61 -3.36
N ALA A 688 26.06 -13.32 -3.14
CA ALA A 688 25.87 -12.68 -1.84
C ALA A 688 24.42 -12.83 -1.33
N LYS A 689 23.43 -12.72 -2.22
CA LYS A 689 22.02 -12.89 -1.87
C LYS A 689 21.72 -14.30 -1.36
N VAL A 690 22.22 -15.32 -2.05
CA VAL A 690 22.04 -16.73 -1.63
C VAL A 690 22.79 -16.99 -0.30
N ALA A 691 23.97 -16.40 -0.10
CA ALA A 691 24.72 -16.50 1.16
C ALA A 691 23.92 -15.91 2.33
N GLY A 692 23.38 -14.71 2.16
CA GLY A 692 22.59 -14.03 3.20
C GLY A 692 21.35 -14.81 3.61
N TYR A 693 20.62 -15.36 2.63
CA TYR A 693 19.49 -16.26 2.90
C TYR A 693 19.94 -17.52 3.65
N ARG A 694 20.98 -18.20 3.15
CA ARG A 694 21.48 -19.45 3.75
C ARG A 694 21.97 -19.24 5.18
N ALA A 695 22.62 -18.10 5.47
CA ALA A 695 23.12 -17.77 6.79
C ALA A 695 22.01 -17.82 7.84
N VAL A 696 20.85 -17.27 7.53
CA VAL A 696 19.68 -17.28 8.43
C VAL A 696 19.16 -18.70 8.62
N ILE A 697 19.09 -19.51 7.57
CA ILE A 697 18.65 -20.91 7.67
C ILE A 697 19.62 -21.74 8.52
N GLN A 698 20.93 -21.55 8.35
CA GLN A 698 21.94 -22.21 9.16
C GLN A 698 21.89 -21.75 10.63
N ALA A 699 21.67 -20.45 10.85
CA ALA A 699 21.48 -19.92 12.19
C ALA A 699 20.25 -20.55 12.86
N ALA A 700 19.10 -20.53 12.18
CA ALA A 700 17.85 -21.10 12.67
C ALA A 700 17.96 -22.61 12.94
N TYR A 701 18.71 -23.35 12.12
CA TYR A 701 18.95 -24.78 12.33
C TYR A 701 19.72 -25.07 13.63
N GLN A 702 20.68 -24.22 13.98
CA GLN A 702 21.47 -24.37 15.21
C GLN A 702 20.76 -23.79 16.45
N LEU A 703 19.91 -22.79 16.24
CA LEU A 703 19.23 -22.06 17.30
C LEU A 703 18.23 -22.96 18.04
N GLN A 704 18.30 -22.97 19.37
CA GLN A 704 17.43 -23.78 20.23
C GLN A 704 16.15 -23.04 20.65
N LYS A 705 15.71 -22.06 19.86
CA LYS A 705 14.55 -21.18 20.11
C LYS A 705 13.75 -20.96 18.84
N PHE A 706 12.46 -20.65 18.98
CA PHE A 706 11.65 -20.18 17.86
C PHE A 706 12.18 -18.85 17.33
N CYS A 707 12.20 -18.69 16.01
CA CYS A 707 12.53 -17.41 15.37
C CYS A 707 11.40 -16.41 15.61
N ASN A 708 10.15 -16.84 15.37
CA ASN A 708 8.93 -16.09 15.65
C ASN A 708 8.52 -16.17 17.12
N GLY A 709 7.79 -15.15 17.58
CA GLY A 709 7.12 -15.17 18.86
C GLY A 709 5.82 -15.96 18.76
N GLU A 710 5.51 -16.77 19.77
CA GLU A 710 4.29 -17.58 19.81
C GLU A 710 3.62 -17.51 21.18
N ILE A 711 2.29 -17.41 21.17
CA ILE A 711 1.46 -17.59 22.37
C ILE A 711 0.81 -18.96 22.27
N THR A 712 1.13 -19.83 23.22
CA THR A 712 0.63 -21.21 23.26
C THR A 712 -0.03 -21.49 24.61
N SER A 713 -0.68 -22.65 24.75
CA SER A 713 -1.17 -23.12 26.05
C SER A 713 -0.05 -23.33 27.08
N ALA A 714 1.20 -23.49 26.63
CA ALA A 714 2.38 -23.63 27.48
C ALA A 714 3.01 -22.28 27.88
N GLY A 715 2.44 -21.15 27.44
CA GLY A 715 2.90 -19.79 27.74
C GLY A 715 3.24 -18.98 26.50
N SER A 716 3.73 -17.76 26.74
CA SER A 716 4.18 -16.82 25.72
C SER A 716 5.70 -16.94 25.53
N PHE A 717 6.13 -17.15 24.29
CA PHE A 717 7.53 -17.25 23.91
C PHE A 717 7.92 -16.03 23.06
N GLU A 718 8.96 -15.30 23.49
CA GLU A 718 9.44 -14.14 22.77
C GLU A 718 10.13 -14.53 21.44
N PRO A 719 10.01 -13.70 20.39
CA PRO A 719 10.75 -13.88 19.15
C PRO A 719 12.25 -13.77 19.40
N SER A 720 13.03 -14.56 18.66
CA SER A 720 14.49 -14.49 18.72
C SER A 720 15.00 -13.17 18.15
N LYS A 721 16.07 -12.65 18.74
CA LYS A 721 16.68 -11.36 18.35
C LYS A 721 17.92 -11.60 17.49
N PHE A 722 17.94 -11.00 16.31
CA PHE A 722 19.03 -11.11 15.34
C PHE A 722 19.76 -9.77 15.25
N LEU A 723 21.10 -9.81 15.19
CA LEU A 723 21.95 -8.69 14.81
C LEU A 723 22.61 -8.98 13.47
N VAL A 724 22.39 -8.13 12.48
CA VAL A 724 23.08 -8.21 11.18
C VAL A 724 24.11 -7.07 11.08
N VAL A 725 25.39 -7.42 10.95
CA VAL A 725 26.50 -6.47 10.82
C VAL A 725 26.91 -6.39 9.36
N GLY A 726 26.67 -5.23 8.75
CA GLY A 726 26.75 -4.96 7.31
C GLY A 726 25.39 -5.11 6.63
N ALA A 727 24.96 -4.06 5.92
CA ALA A 727 23.73 -3.99 5.13
C ALA A 727 24.05 -3.92 3.62
N GLY A 728 25.02 -4.74 3.18
CA GLY A 728 25.22 -5.05 1.76
C GLY A 728 24.18 -6.05 1.24
N VAL A 729 24.35 -6.57 0.02
CA VAL A 729 23.38 -7.51 -0.59
C VAL A 729 23.15 -8.76 0.27
N ALA A 730 24.21 -9.34 0.84
CA ALA A 730 24.09 -10.47 1.78
C ALA A 730 23.38 -10.07 3.09
N GLY A 731 23.72 -8.91 3.64
CA GLY A 731 23.10 -8.38 4.85
C GLY A 731 21.60 -8.12 4.68
N LEU A 732 21.20 -7.45 3.61
CA LEU A 732 19.79 -7.19 3.30
C LEU A 732 19.00 -8.49 3.06
N ALA A 733 19.61 -9.48 2.39
CA ALA A 733 19.01 -10.79 2.24
C ALA A 733 18.82 -11.50 3.59
N ALA A 734 19.81 -11.41 4.49
CA ALA A 734 19.70 -11.94 5.84
C ALA A 734 18.61 -11.22 6.66
N ILE A 735 18.53 -9.90 6.59
CA ILE A 735 17.52 -9.09 7.29
C ILE A 735 16.12 -9.49 6.83
N SER A 736 15.88 -9.50 5.52
CA SER A 736 14.59 -9.88 4.95
C SER A 736 14.21 -11.31 5.33
N THR A 737 15.15 -12.25 5.27
CA THR A 737 14.88 -13.66 5.60
C THR A 737 14.56 -13.84 7.09
N ALA A 738 15.34 -13.23 7.98
CA ALA A 738 15.10 -13.33 9.42
C ALA A 738 13.79 -12.63 9.85
N SER A 739 13.48 -11.46 9.26
CA SER A 739 12.20 -10.77 9.50
C SER A 739 11.01 -11.61 9.02
N ASN A 740 11.12 -12.26 7.86
CA ASN A 740 10.07 -13.16 7.34
C ASN A 740 9.87 -14.42 8.19
N LEU A 741 10.90 -14.86 8.93
CA LEU A 741 10.79 -15.92 9.94
C LEU A 741 10.19 -15.43 11.27
N GLY A 742 9.82 -14.14 11.37
CA GLY A 742 9.22 -13.54 12.56
C GLY A 742 10.23 -13.13 13.64
N ALA A 743 11.53 -13.13 13.35
CA ALA A 743 12.55 -12.70 14.28
C ALA A 743 12.62 -11.17 14.39
N HIS A 744 13.02 -10.66 15.55
CA HIS A 744 13.31 -9.24 15.73
C HIS A 744 14.72 -8.93 15.22
N VAL A 745 14.82 -8.29 14.06
CA VAL A 745 16.10 -8.01 13.42
C VAL A 745 16.58 -6.60 13.73
N ARG A 746 17.80 -6.48 14.24
CA ARG A 746 18.57 -5.24 14.35
C ARG A 746 19.70 -5.30 13.34
N ALA A 747 20.02 -4.20 12.68
CA ALA A 747 21.12 -4.17 11.73
C ALA A 747 21.98 -2.92 11.90
N PHE A 748 23.25 -3.05 11.55
CA PHE A 748 24.22 -1.96 11.60
C PHE A 748 25.04 -1.93 10.32
N ASP A 749 25.19 -0.76 9.71
CA ASP A 749 26.12 -0.48 8.61
C ASP A 749 26.71 0.92 8.80
N THR A 750 27.93 1.13 8.34
CA THR A 750 28.60 2.43 8.42
C THR A 750 27.99 3.46 7.47
N ARG A 751 27.27 3.00 6.44
CA ARG A 751 26.61 3.84 5.43
C ARG A 751 25.17 4.15 5.85
N LEU A 752 24.91 5.41 6.22
CA LEU A 752 23.58 5.87 6.63
C LEU A 752 22.50 5.74 5.54
N GLU A 753 22.89 5.77 4.26
CA GLU A 753 21.99 5.55 3.11
C GLU A 753 21.34 4.15 3.11
N THR A 754 21.93 3.18 3.82
CA THR A 754 21.35 1.83 3.94
C THR A 754 20.23 1.75 4.97
N LYS A 755 20.03 2.80 5.78
CA LYS A 755 19.00 2.85 6.83
C LYS A 755 17.61 2.58 6.27
N GLU A 756 17.21 3.32 5.24
CA GLU A 756 15.89 3.17 4.62
C GLU A 756 15.68 1.77 4.05
N GLN A 757 16.74 1.17 3.48
CA GLN A 757 16.70 -0.20 2.96
C GLN A 757 16.46 -1.22 4.07
N VAL A 758 17.17 -1.08 5.20
CA VAL A 758 16.99 -1.95 6.37
C VAL A 758 15.59 -1.83 6.95
N GLU A 759 15.10 -0.60 7.15
CA GLU A 759 13.77 -0.35 7.73
C GLU A 759 12.64 -0.83 6.81
N SER A 760 12.78 -0.71 5.49
CA SER A 760 11.81 -1.22 4.52
C SER A 760 11.66 -2.75 4.54
N LEU A 761 12.68 -3.46 5.01
CA LEU A 761 12.70 -4.92 5.11
C LEU A 761 12.29 -5.43 6.50
N GLY A 762 11.82 -4.55 7.39
CA GLY A 762 11.40 -4.90 8.74
C GLY A 762 12.52 -4.97 9.78
N GLY A 763 13.75 -4.55 9.42
CA GLY A 763 14.87 -4.46 10.35
C GLY A 763 14.93 -3.11 11.07
N HIS A 764 15.47 -3.10 12.29
CA HIS A 764 15.74 -1.87 13.04
C HIS A 764 17.20 -1.43 12.85
N PHE A 765 17.43 -0.29 12.20
CA PHE A 765 18.78 0.22 11.95
C PHE A 765 19.40 0.86 13.22
N LEU A 766 20.59 0.42 13.59
CA LEU A 766 21.35 0.95 14.72
C LEU A 766 22.23 2.12 14.25
N VAL A 767 22.03 3.30 14.84
CA VAL A 767 22.76 4.53 14.48
C VAL A 767 23.82 4.84 15.55
N LEU A 768 25.04 5.13 15.11
CA LEU A 768 26.08 5.76 15.94
C LEU A 768 26.15 7.26 15.59
N ASP A 769 25.84 8.14 16.55
CA ASP A 769 25.96 9.59 16.35
C ASP A 769 27.45 10.00 16.42
N PHE A 770 28.02 10.28 15.24
CA PHE A 770 29.33 10.91 15.08
C PHE A 770 29.29 11.90 13.92
N GLY A 771 29.65 13.16 14.19
CA GLY A 771 29.53 14.25 13.22
C GLY A 771 30.54 14.16 12.07
N ASN A 772 30.06 14.43 10.85
CA ASN A 772 30.80 14.72 9.61
C ASN A 772 31.70 13.61 8.99
N GLU A 773 31.77 12.39 9.52
CA GLU A 773 32.41 11.26 8.82
C GLU A 773 31.41 10.50 7.93
N SER A 774 31.68 10.47 6.61
CA SER A 774 30.87 9.69 5.65
C SER A 774 31.40 8.26 5.54
N GLY A 775 30.57 7.26 5.89
CA GLY A 775 30.94 5.85 5.83
C GLY A 775 31.07 5.23 4.43
N GLY A 776 30.68 5.94 3.37
CA GLY A 776 30.71 5.47 1.98
C GLY A 776 31.78 6.11 1.09
N ASP A 777 32.22 5.41 0.05
CA ASP A 777 32.97 5.95 -1.09
C ASP A 777 32.08 6.30 -2.29
N ALA A 778 32.66 6.94 -3.32
CA ALA A 778 31.94 7.33 -4.54
C ALA A 778 31.44 6.13 -5.38
N ALA A 779 31.84 4.90 -5.02
CA ALA A 779 31.41 3.66 -5.62
C ALA A 779 30.40 2.89 -4.73
N GLY A 780 29.97 3.48 -3.60
CA GLY A 780 28.99 2.91 -2.67
C GLY A 780 29.54 1.85 -1.70
N TYR A 781 30.86 1.69 -1.60
CA TYR A 781 31.51 0.78 -0.64
C TYR A 781 31.80 1.46 0.69
N ALA A 782 31.86 0.64 1.75
CA ALA A 782 32.24 1.12 3.08
C ALA A 782 33.71 1.55 3.13
N LYS A 783 33.98 2.69 3.78
CA LYS A 783 35.34 3.16 4.08
C LYS A 783 35.79 2.72 5.47
N VAL A 784 37.12 2.72 5.68
CA VAL A 784 37.69 2.56 7.02
C VAL A 784 37.38 3.82 7.83
N MET A 785 36.80 3.63 9.01
CA MET A 785 36.39 4.69 9.93
C MET A 785 37.53 5.05 10.90
N SER A 786 37.40 6.18 11.60
CA SER A 786 38.36 6.60 12.62
C SER A 786 38.42 5.65 13.82
N ASP A 787 39.55 5.63 14.54
CA ASP A 787 39.71 4.80 15.75
C ASP A 787 38.64 5.09 16.81
N ALA A 788 38.23 6.36 16.95
CA ALA A 788 37.17 6.77 17.86
C ALA A 788 35.78 6.25 17.45
N PHE A 789 35.52 6.11 16.14
CA PHE A 789 34.31 5.47 15.64
C PHE A 789 34.34 3.97 15.95
N TYR A 790 35.48 3.33 15.70
CA TYR A 790 35.68 1.90 15.96
C TYR A 790 35.48 1.55 17.44
N GLU A 791 36.00 2.34 18.38
CA GLU A 791 35.78 2.13 19.83
C GLU A 791 34.28 2.14 20.20
N LYS A 792 33.52 3.10 19.66
CA LYS A 792 32.07 3.17 19.90
C LYS A 792 31.30 2.06 19.20
N GLU A 793 31.73 1.68 18.01
CA GLU A 793 31.18 0.55 17.27
C GLU A 793 31.36 -0.75 18.07
N MET A 794 32.55 -1.00 18.63
CA MET A 794 32.80 -2.14 19.50
C MET A 794 31.92 -2.08 20.76
N ALA A 795 31.81 -0.92 21.41
CA ALA A 795 30.95 -0.75 22.58
C ALA A 795 29.46 -1.04 22.28
N LEU A 796 28.97 -0.62 21.10
CA LEU A 796 27.63 -0.93 20.62
C LEU A 796 27.47 -2.44 20.41
N PHE A 797 28.41 -3.11 19.75
CA PHE A 797 28.34 -4.55 19.54
C PHE A 797 28.40 -5.34 20.84
N LEU A 798 29.19 -4.92 21.83
CA LEU A 798 29.17 -5.52 23.16
C LEU A 798 27.81 -5.37 23.85
N GLN A 799 27.15 -4.21 23.71
CA GLN A 799 25.81 -3.99 24.25
C GLN A 799 24.78 -4.89 23.54
N GLN A 800 24.83 -4.98 22.22
CA GLN A 800 23.91 -5.81 21.45
C GLN A 800 24.12 -7.31 21.71
N ALA A 801 25.37 -7.77 21.79
CA ALA A 801 25.73 -9.17 22.01
C ALA A 801 25.12 -9.75 23.30
N LYS A 802 24.95 -8.93 24.35
CA LYS A 802 24.29 -9.36 25.60
C LYS A 802 22.80 -9.71 25.43
N GLU A 803 22.16 -9.12 24.43
CA GLU A 803 20.71 -9.24 24.25
C GLU A 803 20.30 -10.22 23.15
N VAL A 804 21.04 -10.21 22.04
CA VAL A 804 20.69 -10.95 20.82
C VAL A 804 21.00 -12.43 20.92
N ASP A 805 20.19 -13.24 20.24
CA ASP A 805 20.35 -14.69 20.16
C ASP A 805 21.21 -15.10 18.95
N VAL A 806 21.17 -14.31 17.87
CA VAL A 806 21.92 -14.57 16.64
C VAL A 806 22.68 -13.34 16.17
N ILE A 807 23.94 -13.52 15.75
CA ILE A 807 24.73 -12.49 15.06
C ILE A 807 25.13 -13.00 13.67
N ILE A 808 24.84 -12.23 12.63
CA ILE A 808 25.27 -12.51 11.25
C ILE A 808 26.20 -11.39 10.81
N THR A 809 27.43 -11.71 10.43
CA THR A 809 28.42 -10.71 10.00
C THR A 809 28.71 -10.83 8.51
N THR A 810 28.66 -9.71 7.80
CA THR A 810 28.78 -9.61 6.34
C THR A 810 29.75 -8.52 5.89
N ALA A 811 30.49 -7.92 6.83
CA ALA A 811 31.35 -6.79 6.56
C ALA A 811 32.61 -7.24 5.80
N ALA A 812 32.69 -6.90 4.52
CA ALA A 812 33.83 -7.20 3.67
C ALA A 812 34.24 -5.97 2.86
N ILE A 813 35.54 -5.71 2.78
CA ILE A 813 36.11 -4.65 1.94
C ILE A 813 36.93 -5.35 0.85
N PRO A 814 36.59 -5.17 -0.44
CA PRO A 814 37.31 -5.81 -1.54
C PRO A 814 38.82 -5.56 -1.49
N GLY A 815 39.62 -6.62 -1.63
CA GLY A 815 41.09 -6.54 -1.64
C GLY A 815 41.75 -6.33 -0.29
N ARG A 816 41.00 -6.39 0.82
CA ARG A 816 41.52 -6.30 2.19
C ARG A 816 41.00 -7.47 3.04
N PRO A 817 41.72 -7.84 4.11
CA PRO A 817 41.17 -8.78 5.09
C PRO A 817 39.89 -8.19 5.73
N ALA A 818 38.94 -9.07 6.05
CA ALA A 818 37.72 -8.68 6.73
C ALA A 818 38.04 -8.04 8.10
N PRO A 819 37.40 -6.93 8.48
CA PRO A 819 37.64 -6.29 9.78
C PRO A 819 37.07 -7.16 10.91
N VAL A 820 37.81 -7.31 12.00
CA VAL A 820 37.37 -8.09 13.17
C VAL A 820 36.43 -7.26 14.04
N LEU A 821 35.13 -7.36 13.81
CA LEU A 821 34.11 -6.55 14.47
C LEU A 821 33.50 -7.24 15.71
N ILE A 822 33.50 -8.57 15.74
CA ILE A 822 33.00 -9.36 16.87
C ILE A 822 34.20 -9.93 17.63
N GLN A 823 34.58 -9.25 18.71
CA GLN A 823 35.68 -9.65 19.58
C GLN A 823 35.31 -10.86 20.44
N ALA A 824 36.31 -11.57 20.97
CA ALA A 824 36.08 -12.71 21.87
C ALA A 824 35.23 -12.33 23.10
N GLU A 825 35.38 -11.10 23.59
CA GLU A 825 34.53 -10.55 24.66
C GLU A 825 33.06 -10.39 24.27
N HIS A 826 32.76 -10.03 23.01
CA HIS A 826 31.39 -9.95 22.51
C HIS A 826 30.76 -11.35 22.49
N VAL A 827 31.49 -12.35 22.00
CA VAL A 827 31.02 -13.75 21.96
C VAL A 827 30.76 -14.27 23.37
N ASN A 828 31.67 -14.03 24.30
CA ASN A 828 31.53 -14.46 25.69
C ASN A 828 30.41 -13.74 26.46
N ALA A 829 29.97 -12.58 25.98
CA ALA A 829 28.84 -11.84 26.55
C ALA A 829 27.47 -12.34 26.05
N MET A 830 27.43 -13.17 25.00
CA MET A 830 26.19 -13.73 24.48
C MET A 830 25.57 -14.76 25.43
N LYS A 831 24.26 -14.93 25.34
CA LYS A 831 23.53 -15.97 26.10
C LYS A 831 23.87 -17.36 25.54
N PRO A 832 24.09 -18.37 26.41
CA PRO A 832 24.27 -19.75 25.96
C PRO A 832 23.14 -20.22 25.04
N GLY A 833 23.49 -20.98 23.99
CA GLY A 833 22.58 -21.37 22.91
C GLY A 833 22.49 -20.36 21.76
N GLY A 834 23.20 -19.23 21.85
CA GLY A 834 23.30 -18.25 20.77
C GLY A 834 24.12 -18.77 19.58
N VAL A 835 23.93 -18.13 18.43
CA VAL A 835 24.56 -18.53 17.16
C VAL A 835 25.25 -17.34 16.48
N ILE A 836 26.47 -17.54 16.00
CA ILE A 836 27.18 -16.57 15.16
C ILE A 836 27.40 -17.19 13.79
N VAL A 837 27.00 -16.48 12.73
CA VAL A 837 27.29 -16.86 11.34
C VAL A 837 28.18 -15.79 10.73
N ASP A 838 29.45 -16.14 10.52
CA ASP A 838 30.44 -15.23 9.96
C ASP A 838 30.63 -15.49 8.47
N LEU A 839 29.92 -14.73 7.62
CA LEU A 839 29.98 -14.90 6.17
C LEU A 839 31.27 -14.35 5.57
N ALA A 840 31.92 -13.36 6.19
CA ALA A 840 33.19 -12.83 5.72
C ALA A 840 34.37 -13.75 6.11
N GLY A 841 34.14 -14.76 6.95
CA GLY A 841 35.15 -15.71 7.42
C GLY A 841 36.22 -15.10 8.34
N GLY A 842 36.03 -13.86 8.79
CA GLY A 842 37.00 -13.12 9.58
C GLY A 842 36.45 -11.90 10.30
N ASN A 843 35.12 -11.73 10.38
CA ASN A 843 34.55 -10.66 11.20
C ASN A 843 34.49 -11.01 12.69
N CYS A 844 34.50 -12.30 13.04
CA CYS A 844 34.56 -12.75 14.43
C CYS A 844 35.96 -13.29 14.77
N ALA A 845 36.53 -12.81 15.89
CA ALA A 845 37.88 -13.16 16.35
C ALA A 845 38.05 -14.66 16.61
N LEU A 846 36.95 -15.36 16.88
CA LEU A 846 36.92 -16.79 17.17
C LEU A 846 36.50 -17.63 15.95
N THR A 847 36.31 -17.04 14.77
CA THR A 847 35.95 -17.79 13.57
C THR A 847 37.07 -18.76 13.19
N ARG A 848 36.69 -20.02 12.95
CA ARG A 848 37.52 -21.02 12.28
C ARG A 848 36.95 -21.22 10.87
N PRO A 849 37.62 -20.74 9.81
CA PRO A 849 37.09 -20.82 8.46
C PRO A 849 36.68 -22.26 8.09
N LYS A 850 35.52 -22.39 7.43
CA LYS A 850 34.91 -23.66 7.01
C LYS A 850 34.56 -24.63 8.14
N GLN A 851 34.58 -24.20 9.41
CA GLN A 851 34.24 -25.05 10.55
C GLN A 851 33.05 -24.49 11.32
N THR A 852 32.21 -25.41 11.82
CA THR A 852 31.19 -25.11 12.83
C THR A 852 31.63 -25.74 14.14
N TYR A 853 31.70 -24.96 15.20
CA TYR A 853 32.06 -25.46 16.52
C TYR A 853 31.40 -24.64 17.63
N VAL A 854 31.40 -25.18 18.86
CA VAL A 854 30.81 -24.52 20.02
C VAL A 854 31.92 -23.93 20.89
N HIS A 855 31.79 -22.66 21.23
CA HIS A 855 32.66 -21.95 22.18
C HIS A 855 31.81 -21.39 23.32
N ASN A 856 32.05 -21.83 24.57
CA ASN A 856 31.30 -21.37 25.76
C ASN A 856 29.77 -21.42 25.61
N GLY A 857 29.25 -22.44 24.92
CA GLY A 857 27.82 -22.60 24.65
C GLY A 857 27.27 -21.78 23.48
N ILE A 858 28.11 -21.03 22.76
CA ILE A 858 27.77 -20.30 21.53
C ILE A 858 28.24 -21.10 20.32
N THR A 859 27.34 -21.34 19.36
CA THR A 859 27.70 -22.01 18.11
C THR A 859 28.26 -20.99 17.12
N ILE A 860 29.49 -21.17 16.67
CA ILE A 860 30.13 -20.31 15.67
C ILE A 860 30.23 -21.06 14.36
N ILE A 861 29.63 -20.50 13.30
CA ILE A 861 29.63 -21.01 11.94
C ILE A 861 30.54 -20.12 11.09
N GLY A 862 31.75 -20.60 10.79
CA GLY A 862 32.68 -19.94 9.86
C GLY A 862 32.36 -20.29 8.42
N SER A 863 31.22 -19.82 7.91
CA SER A 863 30.81 -20.09 6.54
C SER A 863 31.56 -19.18 5.56
N ASP A 864 32.02 -19.73 4.44
CA ASP A 864 32.55 -18.93 3.34
C ASP A 864 31.38 -18.53 2.41
N MET A 865 31.33 -17.29 1.93
CA MET A 865 30.36 -16.84 0.92
C MET A 865 30.41 -17.67 -0.36
N THR A 866 31.49 -18.42 -0.60
CA THR A 866 31.66 -19.22 -1.81
C THR A 866 31.05 -20.63 -1.74
N ASN A 867 30.80 -21.20 -0.56
CA ASN A 867 30.24 -22.56 -0.41
C ASN A 867 28.98 -22.55 0.45
N GLN A 868 27.82 -22.59 -0.20
CA GLN A 868 26.54 -22.23 0.43
C GLN A 868 25.61 -23.41 0.69
N ALA A 869 25.99 -24.67 0.42
CA ALA A 869 25.11 -25.85 0.53
C ALA A 869 23.74 -25.69 -0.20
N MET A 870 23.61 -24.69 -1.08
CA MET A 870 22.45 -24.34 -1.91
C MET A 870 22.88 -24.33 -3.38
N ASN A 871 23.62 -25.39 -3.77
CA ASN A 871 24.33 -25.44 -5.04
C ASN A 871 23.40 -25.32 -6.24
N TRP A 872 22.20 -25.90 -6.17
CA TRP A 872 21.18 -25.75 -7.20
C TRP A 872 20.83 -24.29 -7.48
N GLN A 873 20.45 -23.55 -6.42
CA GLN A 873 20.04 -22.15 -6.55
C GLN A 873 21.22 -21.25 -6.95
N ALA A 874 22.39 -21.46 -6.34
CA ALA A 874 23.60 -20.70 -6.62
C ALA A 874 24.08 -20.90 -8.07
N SER A 875 24.07 -22.14 -8.57
CA SER A 875 24.40 -22.48 -9.96
C SER A 875 23.37 -21.92 -10.93
N THR A 876 22.08 -21.97 -10.58
CA THR A 876 21.00 -21.41 -11.43
C THR A 876 21.16 -19.90 -11.57
N MET A 877 21.41 -19.17 -10.47
CA MET A 877 21.60 -17.72 -10.53
C MET A 877 22.89 -17.35 -11.28
N TYR A 878 23.99 -18.07 -11.04
CA TYR A 878 25.25 -17.88 -11.79
C TYR A 878 25.03 -18.12 -13.29
N SER A 879 24.39 -19.24 -13.66
CA SER A 879 24.05 -19.59 -15.03
C SER A 879 23.20 -18.51 -15.70
N ASN A 880 22.23 -17.93 -15.00
CA ASN A 880 21.43 -16.82 -15.53
C ASN A 880 22.27 -15.56 -15.79
N ASN A 881 23.21 -15.24 -14.90
CA ASN A 881 24.16 -14.15 -15.14
C ASN A 881 25.01 -14.41 -16.39
N ILE A 882 25.48 -15.65 -16.58
CA ILE A 882 26.24 -16.06 -17.78
C ILE A 882 25.39 -16.04 -19.06
N VAL A 883 24.14 -16.48 -19.01
CA VAL A 883 23.20 -16.41 -20.16
C VAL A 883 22.99 -14.95 -20.57
N ASN A 884 22.80 -14.05 -19.60
CA ASN A 884 22.67 -12.62 -19.87
C ASN A 884 23.98 -12.03 -20.43
N LEU A 885 25.13 -12.51 -19.96
CA LEU A 885 26.44 -12.10 -20.46
C LEU A 885 26.61 -12.47 -21.94
N PHE A 886 26.25 -13.70 -22.32
CA PHE A 886 26.26 -14.11 -23.73
C PHE A 886 25.25 -13.33 -24.57
N GLY A 887 24.05 -13.04 -24.03
CA GLY A 887 23.08 -12.18 -24.70
C GLY A 887 23.62 -10.76 -24.98
N MET A 888 24.54 -10.26 -24.14
CA MET A 888 25.23 -9.00 -24.38
C MET A 888 26.40 -9.16 -25.38
N LEU A 889 27.24 -10.19 -25.21
CA LEU A 889 28.42 -10.42 -26.04
C LEU A 889 28.08 -10.89 -27.46
N CYS A 890 26.91 -11.48 -27.69
CA CYS A 890 26.56 -12.16 -28.93
C CYS A 890 25.33 -11.57 -29.65
N LYS A 891 25.02 -10.28 -29.45
CA LYS A 891 23.82 -9.64 -30.04
C LYS A 891 23.65 -9.84 -31.55
N ASP A 892 24.75 -9.83 -32.31
CA ASP A 892 24.73 -9.95 -33.77
C ASP A 892 24.95 -11.39 -34.26
N ARG A 893 24.70 -12.39 -33.41
CA ARG A 893 24.98 -13.81 -33.68
C ARG A 893 26.46 -14.10 -34.00
N GLN A 894 27.35 -13.36 -33.34
CA GLN A 894 28.80 -13.57 -33.32
C GLN A 894 29.36 -12.99 -32.02
N LEU A 895 30.51 -13.49 -31.56
CA LEU A 895 31.16 -12.98 -30.35
C LEU A 895 31.78 -11.59 -30.62
N ASN A 896 31.13 -10.54 -30.10
CA ASN A 896 31.58 -9.16 -30.25
C ASN A 896 32.36 -8.69 -29.03
N TRP A 897 33.69 -8.79 -29.09
CA TRP A 897 34.55 -8.14 -28.10
C TRP A 897 34.82 -6.68 -28.49
N ASN A 898 34.43 -5.74 -27.63
CA ASN A 898 34.62 -4.31 -27.85
C ASN A 898 35.34 -3.66 -26.65
N ALA A 899 36.59 -3.24 -26.86
CA ALA A 899 37.40 -2.55 -25.86
C ALA A 899 36.81 -1.20 -25.38
N ASN A 900 35.91 -0.59 -26.16
CA ASN A 900 35.25 0.66 -25.78
C ASN A 900 34.02 0.43 -24.91
N ASP A 901 33.51 -0.80 -24.81
CA ASP A 901 32.40 -1.09 -23.92
C ASP A 901 32.91 -1.23 -22.48
N PRO A 902 32.45 -0.39 -21.52
CA PRO A 902 32.98 -0.41 -20.16
C PRO A 902 32.72 -1.72 -19.40
N VAL A 903 31.67 -2.48 -19.75
CA VAL A 903 31.41 -3.79 -19.12
C VAL A 903 32.42 -4.81 -19.64
N ILE A 904 32.56 -4.90 -20.97
CA ILE A 904 33.51 -5.82 -21.61
C ILE A 904 34.93 -5.48 -21.19
N ARG A 905 35.31 -4.21 -21.27
CA ARG A 905 36.62 -3.74 -20.86
C ARG A 905 36.90 -3.93 -19.38
N GLY A 906 35.88 -3.80 -18.52
CA GLY A 906 35.98 -3.99 -17.09
C GLY A 906 36.26 -5.43 -16.69
N MET A 907 35.57 -6.40 -17.30
CA MET A 907 35.79 -7.83 -17.05
C MET A 907 37.01 -8.42 -17.77
N THR A 908 37.51 -7.79 -18.83
CA THR A 908 38.61 -8.35 -19.61
C THR A 908 39.94 -8.21 -18.87
N CYS A 909 40.51 -9.35 -18.45
CA CYS A 909 41.80 -9.44 -17.79
C CYS A 909 42.96 -9.64 -18.76
N VAL A 910 42.82 -10.61 -19.66
CA VAL A 910 43.80 -10.93 -20.71
C VAL A 910 43.05 -11.07 -22.03
N TRP A 911 43.55 -10.41 -23.07
CA TRP A 911 42.98 -10.53 -24.42
C TRP A 911 44.09 -10.48 -25.47
N ASN A 912 44.16 -11.49 -26.34
CA ASN A 912 45.15 -11.61 -27.42
C ASN A 912 46.61 -11.41 -26.97
N GLY A 913 46.96 -11.95 -25.78
CA GLY A 913 48.31 -11.86 -25.23
C GLY A 913 48.62 -10.59 -24.42
N ASP A 914 47.70 -9.62 -24.37
CA ASP A 914 47.86 -8.39 -23.59
C ASP A 914 47.11 -8.49 -22.25
N ILE A 915 47.77 -8.12 -21.15
CA ILE A 915 47.13 -7.92 -19.85
C ILE A 915 46.44 -6.55 -19.86
N LEU A 916 45.11 -6.56 -19.81
CA LEU A 916 44.28 -5.35 -19.88
C LEU A 916 43.75 -4.92 -18.49
N PHE A 917 43.96 -5.70 -17.44
CA PHE A 917 43.55 -5.31 -16.08
C PHE A 917 44.67 -4.51 -15.37
N PRO A 918 44.35 -3.44 -14.61
CA PRO A 918 43.03 -2.87 -14.35
C PRO A 918 42.51 -2.00 -15.52
N PRO A 919 41.18 -1.89 -15.69
CA PRO A 919 40.58 -0.98 -16.66
C PRO A 919 40.87 0.51 -16.33
N PRO A 920 40.86 1.41 -17.33
CA PRO A 920 41.04 2.85 -17.10
C PRO A 920 39.95 3.42 -16.18
N GLU A 921 40.32 4.28 -15.22
CA GLU A 921 39.38 4.87 -14.25
C GLU A 921 38.21 5.60 -14.92
N SER A 922 38.45 6.23 -16.08
CA SER A 922 37.43 6.95 -16.86
C SER A 922 36.29 6.06 -17.36
N MET A 923 36.51 4.75 -17.47
CA MET A 923 35.50 3.78 -17.91
C MET A 923 34.80 3.06 -16.76
N THR A 924 35.34 3.15 -15.54
CA THR A 924 34.78 2.55 -14.32
C THR A 924 34.11 3.56 -13.39
N ALA A 925 34.19 4.86 -13.68
CA ALA A 925 33.53 5.91 -12.91
C ALA A 925 32.00 5.72 -12.96
N THR A 926 31.42 5.39 -11.82
CA THR A 926 29.97 5.35 -11.60
C THR A 926 29.38 6.72 -11.88
N ALA A 927 28.24 6.75 -12.58
CA ALA A 927 27.38 7.93 -12.74
C ALA A 927 26.68 8.34 -11.43
N ALA A 928 27.42 8.30 -10.32
CA ALA A 928 27.00 8.68 -8.98
C ALA A 928 28.00 9.68 -8.37
N ALA A 929 28.46 10.65 -9.16
CA ALA A 929 28.79 11.94 -8.60
C ALA A 929 27.48 12.75 -8.60
N PRO A 930 27.05 13.38 -7.50
CA PRO A 930 25.96 14.33 -7.55
C PRO A 930 26.39 15.45 -8.50
N GLN A 931 25.88 15.45 -9.72
CA GLN A 931 25.93 16.64 -10.55
C GLN A 931 25.14 17.70 -9.80
N GLN A 932 25.87 18.66 -9.24
CA GLN A 932 25.36 19.98 -8.92
C GLN A 932 24.84 20.58 -10.23
N ASN A 933 23.59 20.27 -10.59
CA ASN A 933 22.85 21.01 -11.58
C ASN A 933 22.55 22.39 -11.00
N THR A 934 23.53 23.25 -11.22
CA THR A 934 23.46 24.70 -11.16
C THR A 934 22.66 25.18 -12.38
N SER A 935 21.34 25.06 -12.31
CA SER A 935 20.43 25.82 -13.17
C SER A 935 19.25 26.23 -12.31
N GLY A 936 19.20 27.53 -12.01
CA GLY A 936 18.47 28.05 -10.87
C GLY A 936 16.98 28.22 -11.11
N THR A 937 16.23 27.90 -10.06
CA THR A 937 14.99 28.57 -9.72
C THR A 937 15.19 29.14 -8.32
N LYS A 938 15.24 30.48 -8.23
CA LYS A 938 15.18 31.21 -6.96
C LYS A 938 13.83 30.90 -6.29
N ASN A 939 13.78 29.87 -5.45
CA ASN A 939 12.82 29.82 -4.38
C ASN A 939 13.41 30.59 -3.20
N THR A 940 12.88 31.78 -2.98
CA THR A 940 12.98 32.48 -1.70
C THR A 940 12.24 31.67 -0.65
N THR A 941 12.91 30.68 -0.08
CA THR A 941 12.59 30.15 1.24
C THR A 941 13.68 30.63 2.19
N SER A 942 13.23 31.37 3.21
CA SER A 942 14.05 31.86 4.30
C SER A 942 14.93 30.74 4.88
N PRO A 943 16.16 31.04 5.33
CA PRO A 943 17.10 30.04 5.81
C PRO A 943 16.52 29.30 7.02
N GLU A 944 16.31 28.00 6.85
CA GLU A 944 15.94 27.11 7.93
C GLU A 944 17.13 27.01 8.90
N LYS A 945 16.93 27.49 10.14
CA LYS A 945 17.91 27.41 11.22
C LYS A 945 18.18 25.94 11.55
N LYS A 946 19.43 25.50 11.38
CA LYS A 946 19.92 24.25 11.97
C LYS A 946 19.66 24.25 13.49
N PRO A 947 19.16 23.14 14.08
CA PRO A 947 19.08 23.03 15.52
C PRO A 947 20.50 22.91 16.11
N ASN A 948 20.82 23.76 17.08
CA ASN A 948 22.03 23.62 17.90
C ASN A 948 21.88 22.39 18.81
N LYS A 949 22.94 21.59 18.93
CA LYS A 949 23.02 20.51 19.93
C LYS A 949 22.94 21.13 21.33
N PRO A 950 22.07 20.66 22.25
CA PRO A 950 22.02 21.26 23.57
C PRO A 950 23.15 20.74 24.45
N SER A 951 23.81 21.67 25.14
CA SER A 951 24.66 21.38 26.28
C SER A 951 23.79 21.17 27.52
N PHE A 952 24.22 20.28 28.42
CA PHE A 952 23.46 19.80 29.60
C PHE A 952 22.98 20.89 30.58
N LEU A 953 23.40 22.15 30.42
CA LEU A 953 23.05 23.25 31.33
C LEU A 953 22.04 24.26 30.76
N GLU A 954 21.57 24.11 29.51
CA GLU A 954 20.60 25.02 28.88
C GLU A 954 19.32 24.28 28.48
N HIS A 955 18.44 23.99 29.44
CA HIS A 955 17.06 23.59 29.14
C HIS A 955 16.11 24.74 29.49
N ARG A 956 15.72 25.52 28.48
CA ARG A 956 14.55 26.39 28.56
C ARG A 956 13.34 25.62 28.04
N LEU A 957 12.20 25.77 28.71
CA LEU A 957 10.88 25.17 28.38
C LEU A 957 10.44 25.23 26.90
N TRP A 958 11.11 26.03 26.07
CA TRP A 958 10.82 26.27 24.67
C TRP A 958 11.42 25.23 23.70
N ASP A 959 12.26 24.30 24.17
CA ASP A 959 12.79 23.19 23.34
C ASP A 959 11.86 21.96 23.29
N LEU A 960 10.80 21.94 24.10
CA LEU A 960 9.85 20.81 24.22
C LEU A 960 8.72 20.85 23.20
N ALA A 961 8.43 22.02 22.63
CA ALA A 961 7.29 22.22 21.73
C ALA A 961 7.50 23.49 20.89
N SER A 962 7.09 23.44 19.63
CA SER A 962 7.06 24.62 18.75
C SER A 962 6.12 25.69 19.30
N VAL A 963 6.32 26.97 18.93
CA VAL A 963 5.43 28.08 19.35
C VAL A 963 3.97 27.78 18.97
N ARG A 964 3.74 27.11 17.84
CA ARG A 964 2.40 26.68 17.41
C ARG A 964 1.80 25.64 18.35
N GLU A 965 2.60 24.66 18.78
CA GLU A 965 2.17 23.63 19.73
C GLU A 965 1.95 24.22 21.13
N LEU A 966 2.80 25.14 21.58
CA LEU A 966 2.60 25.84 22.86
C LEU A 966 1.38 26.76 22.84
N LEU A 967 1.11 27.44 21.73
CA LEU A 967 -0.13 28.19 21.55
C LEU A 967 -1.34 27.25 21.54
N LEU A 968 -1.27 26.11 20.86
CA LEU A 968 -2.35 25.13 20.83
C LEU A 968 -2.61 24.53 22.22
N VAL A 969 -1.56 24.15 22.94
CA VAL A 969 -1.63 23.69 24.34
C VAL A 969 -2.16 24.81 25.24
N GLY A 970 -1.76 26.06 25.03
CA GLY A 970 -2.28 27.21 25.76
C GLY A 970 -3.77 27.45 25.50
N VAL A 971 -4.22 27.37 24.25
CA VAL A 971 -5.64 27.47 23.87
C VAL A 971 -6.44 26.32 24.47
N LEU A 972 -5.93 25.08 24.41
CA LEU A 972 -6.56 23.91 25.02
C LEU A 972 -6.63 24.06 26.55
N ALA A 973 -5.55 24.53 27.19
CA ALA A 973 -5.53 24.76 28.63
C ALA A 973 -6.53 25.84 29.06
N ILE A 974 -6.63 26.94 28.30
CA ILE A 974 -7.66 27.97 28.52
C ILE A 974 -9.06 27.39 28.31
N PHE A 975 -9.27 26.63 27.25
CA PHE A 975 -10.55 25.97 26.99
C PHE A 975 -10.95 25.05 28.14
N PHE A 976 -10.07 24.16 28.59
CA PHE A 976 -10.34 23.26 29.73
C PHE A 976 -10.48 24.02 31.05
N ALA A 977 -9.76 25.13 31.25
CA ALA A 977 -9.94 25.98 32.44
C ALA A 977 -11.31 26.67 32.44
N VAL A 978 -11.80 27.14 31.28
CA VAL A 978 -13.14 27.71 31.13
C VAL A 978 -14.20 26.63 31.35
N VAL A 979 -14.05 25.44 30.75
CA VAL A 979 -14.96 24.31 30.99
C VAL A 979 -14.98 23.93 32.47
N ALA A 980 -13.83 23.83 33.13
CA ALA A 980 -13.75 23.52 34.55
C ALA A 980 -14.35 24.60 35.46
N ALA A 981 -14.34 25.87 35.03
CA ALA A 981 -14.84 26.99 35.82
C ALA A 981 -16.35 27.24 35.65
N PHE A 982 -16.92 26.91 34.49
CA PHE A 982 -18.28 27.35 34.12
C PHE A 982 -19.19 26.24 33.59
N ALA A 983 -18.67 25.03 33.32
CA ALA A 983 -19.49 23.98 32.72
C ALA A 983 -20.03 23.00 33.78
N PRO A 984 -21.30 22.55 33.64
CA PRO A 984 -21.88 21.51 34.49
C PRO A 984 -21.06 20.22 34.49
N VAL A 985 -21.07 19.49 35.62
CA VAL A 985 -20.36 18.20 35.77
C VAL A 985 -20.80 17.19 34.69
N VAL A 986 -22.10 17.14 34.39
CA VAL A 986 -22.67 16.24 33.37
C VAL A 986 -22.13 16.56 31.98
N PHE A 987 -22.04 17.84 31.61
CA PHE A 987 -21.44 18.24 30.35
C PHE A 987 -19.96 17.83 30.27
N SER A 988 -19.21 18.02 31.36
CA SER A 988 -17.79 17.64 31.43
C SER A 988 -17.58 16.13 31.21
N GLN A 989 -18.48 15.29 31.74
CA GLN A 989 -18.45 13.84 31.51
C GLN A 989 -18.71 13.49 30.04
N GLN A 990 -19.75 14.07 29.43
CA GLN A 990 -20.07 13.85 28.02
C GLN A 990 -18.96 14.34 27.09
N LEU A 991 -18.34 15.48 27.42
CA LEU A 991 -17.17 16.00 26.69
C LEU A 991 -15.99 15.02 26.77
N GLY A 992 -15.78 14.41 27.94
CA GLY A 992 -14.80 13.33 28.11
C GLY A 992 -15.06 12.12 27.20
N TYR A 993 -16.31 11.65 27.13
CA TYR A 993 -16.71 10.57 26.22
C TYR A 993 -16.49 10.95 24.76
N PHE A 994 -16.86 12.17 24.36
CA PHE A 994 -16.64 12.68 23.02
C PHE A 994 -15.14 12.69 22.63
N ILE A 995 -14.28 13.22 23.50
CA ILE A 995 -12.84 13.31 23.22
C ILE A 995 -12.22 11.93 23.08
N LEU A 996 -12.49 11.00 24.01
CA LEU A 996 -11.96 9.64 23.95
C LEU A 996 -12.46 8.90 22.71
N ALA A 997 -13.75 9.05 22.39
CA ALA A 997 -14.33 8.46 21.18
C ALA A 997 -13.71 9.04 19.90
N ALA A 998 -13.45 10.35 19.86
CA ALA A 998 -12.79 11.00 18.73
C ALA A 998 -11.38 10.44 18.48
N PHE A 999 -10.57 10.30 19.54
CA PHE A 999 -9.23 9.70 19.44
C PHE A 999 -9.29 8.24 19.01
N LEU A 1000 -10.19 7.45 19.58
CA LEU A 1000 -10.32 6.05 19.20
C LEU A 1000 -10.78 5.92 17.75
N GLY A 1001 -11.78 6.71 17.33
CA GLY A 1001 -12.24 6.76 15.94
C GLY A 1001 -11.11 7.07 14.96
N TYR A 1002 -10.16 7.94 15.34
CA TYR A 1002 -8.99 8.24 14.52
C TYR A 1002 -8.16 7.00 14.20
N TYR A 1003 -7.74 6.26 15.24
CA TYR A 1003 -6.91 5.07 15.06
C TYR A 1003 -7.62 3.91 14.35
N LEU A 1004 -8.94 3.81 14.52
CA LEU A 1004 -9.73 2.77 13.87
C LEU A 1004 -9.77 2.93 12.35
N ILE A 1005 -9.67 4.16 11.84
CA ILE A 1005 -9.93 4.46 10.42
C ILE A 1005 -8.64 4.62 9.63
N GLU A 1006 -7.57 5.11 10.27
CA GLU A 1006 -6.24 5.14 9.67
C GLU A 1006 -5.80 3.75 9.18
N ASN A 1007 -6.25 2.68 9.85
CA ASN A 1007 -5.91 1.30 9.52
C ASN A 1007 -6.88 0.60 8.54
N VAL A 1008 -7.86 1.32 7.96
CA VAL A 1008 -8.80 0.72 7.01
C VAL A 1008 -8.14 0.50 5.65
N ASN A 1009 -8.34 -0.70 5.08
CA ASN A 1009 -7.85 -1.00 3.74
C ASN A 1009 -8.51 -0.09 2.69
N SER A 1010 -7.72 0.49 1.79
CA SER A 1010 -8.21 1.42 0.76
C SER A 1010 -9.26 0.81 -0.18
N ALA A 1011 -9.24 -0.52 -0.39
CA ALA A 1011 -10.27 -1.23 -1.15
C ALA A 1011 -11.66 -1.19 -0.48
N LEU A 1012 -11.71 -0.92 0.83
CA LEU A 1012 -12.92 -0.91 1.64
C LEU A 1012 -13.42 0.50 1.98
N PHE A 1013 -12.87 1.57 1.39
CA PHE A 1013 -13.35 2.93 1.65
C PHE A 1013 -14.82 3.16 1.27
N SER A 1014 -15.30 2.56 0.18
CA SER A 1014 -16.73 2.58 -0.19
C SER A 1014 -17.61 1.91 0.89
N PRO A 1015 -17.35 0.65 1.29
CA PRO A 1015 -17.97 0.03 2.46
C PRO A 1015 -17.87 0.84 3.76
N LEU A 1016 -16.70 1.43 4.05
CA LEU A 1016 -16.50 2.24 5.25
C LEU A 1016 -17.41 3.45 5.28
N MET A 1017 -17.55 4.16 4.15
CA MET A 1017 -18.41 5.33 4.05
C MET A 1017 -19.87 4.93 4.29
N SER A 1018 -20.37 3.91 3.59
CA SER A 1018 -21.75 3.42 3.79
C SER A 1018 -21.99 2.87 5.21
N THR A 1019 -21.00 2.21 5.81
CA THR A 1019 -21.10 1.69 7.19
C THR A 1019 -21.13 2.82 8.20
N SER A 1020 -20.28 3.84 8.03
CA SER A 1020 -20.27 5.04 8.88
C SER A 1020 -21.60 5.77 8.82
N ASN A 1021 -22.23 5.86 7.64
CA ASN A 1021 -23.57 6.40 7.48
C ASN A 1021 -24.60 5.57 8.27
N ALA A 1022 -24.55 4.24 8.15
CA ALA A 1022 -25.44 3.35 8.89
C ALA A 1022 -25.30 3.53 10.41
N LEU A 1023 -24.07 3.65 10.91
CA LEU A 1023 -23.77 3.94 12.31
C LEU A 1023 -24.27 5.31 12.75
N SER A 1024 -24.19 6.33 11.89
CA SER A 1024 -24.74 7.67 12.15
C SER A 1024 -26.26 7.64 12.36
N GLY A 1025 -26.92 6.63 11.79
CA GLY A 1025 -28.33 6.32 11.99
C GLY A 1025 -28.71 5.98 13.44
N VAL A 1026 -27.74 5.84 14.35
CA VAL A 1026 -27.98 5.77 15.82
C VAL A 1026 -28.78 6.96 16.34
N VAL A 1027 -28.84 8.08 15.60
CA VAL A 1027 -29.76 9.20 15.87
C VAL A 1027 -31.23 8.76 15.98
N ILE A 1028 -31.58 7.57 15.50
CA ILE A 1028 -32.87 6.91 15.75
C ILE A 1028 -33.21 6.87 17.25
N LEU A 1029 -32.23 6.69 18.14
CA LEU A 1029 -32.42 6.75 19.59
C LEU A 1029 -32.95 8.12 20.01
N GLY A 1030 -32.47 9.21 19.40
CA GLY A 1030 -32.95 10.56 19.67
C GLY A 1030 -34.41 10.77 19.26
N GLY A 1031 -34.85 10.18 18.16
CA GLY A 1031 -36.26 10.17 17.76
C GLY A 1031 -37.13 9.33 18.71
N LEU A 1032 -36.61 8.16 19.10
CA LEU A 1032 -37.26 7.22 20.02
C LEU A 1032 -37.58 7.89 21.37
N LEU A 1033 -36.61 8.62 21.93
CA LEU A 1033 -36.75 9.38 23.17
C LEU A 1033 -37.82 10.49 23.08
N MET A 1034 -38.08 11.05 21.90
CA MET A 1034 -39.11 12.08 21.71
C MET A 1034 -40.52 11.50 21.56
N ILE A 1035 -40.65 10.27 21.05
CA ILE A 1035 -41.96 9.63 20.83
C ILE A 1035 -42.68 9.39 22.16
N SER A 1036 -41.91 9.05 23.20
CA SER A 1036 -42.38 8.60 24.52
C SER A 1036 -42.87 9.72 25.45
N VAL A 1037 -42.98 10.98 24.99
CA VAL A 1037 -43.40 12.12 25.83
C VAL A 1037 -44.92 12.17 26.02
N GLU A 1038 -45.68 12.49 24.96
CA GLU A 1038 -47.15 12.53 24.97
C GLU A 1038 -47.66 12.28 23.55
N ILE A 1039 -48.52 11.28 23.36
CA ILE A 1039 -49.03 10.88 22.04
C ILE A 1039 -49.85 12.03 21.42
N GLY A 1040 -49.55 12.35 20.16
CA GLY A 1040 -50.21 13.43 19.42
C GLY A 1040 -49.66 14.83 19.72
N SER A 1041 -48.70 14.95 20.65
CA SER A 1041 -47.95 16.19 20.83
C SER A 1041 -47.08 16.50 19.59
N PRO A 1042 -46.73 17.79 19.36
CA PRO A 1042 -45.77 18.16 18.33
C PRO A 1042 -44.43 17.43 18.47
N THR A 1043 -43.94 17.24 19.70
CA THR A 1043 -42.72 16.51 20.02
C THR A 1043 -42.79 15.05 19.59
N SER A 1044 -43.86 14.34 19.96
CA SER A 1044 -44.04 12.94 19.57
C SER A 1044 -44.17 12.78 18.05
N THR A 1045 -44.85 13.72 17.38
CA THR A 1045 -44.97 13.72 15.91
C THR A 1045 -43.62 13.92 15.23
N LEU A 1046 -42.82 14.88 15.69
CA LEU A 1046 -41.46 15.11 15.19
C LEU A 1046 -40.52 13.93 15.54
N GLY A 1047 -40.72 13.30 16.70
CA GLY A 1047 -40.05 12.05 17.09
C GLY A 1047 -40.32 10.93 16.08
N CYS A 1048 -41.58 10.71 15.70
CA CYS A 1048 -41.95 9.74 14.66
C CYS A 1048 -41.28 10.04 13.31
N ILE A 1049 -41.23 11.32 12.90
CA ILE A 1049 -40.56 11.72 11.65
C ILE A 1049 -39.05 11.48 11.76
N SER A 1050 -38.42 11.86 12.86
CA SER A 1050 -37.00 11.64 13.12
C SER A 1050 -36.64 10.16 13.07
N THR A 1051 -37.40 9.31 13.78
CA THR A 1051 -37.23 7.85 13.80
C THR A 1051 -37.39 7.26 12.40
N CYS A 1052 -38.40 7.68 11.65
CA CYS A 1052 -38.61 7.23 10.26
C CYS A 1052 -37.41 7.59 9.36
N VAL A 1053 -36.97 8.84 9.40
CA VAL A 1053 -35.84 9.31 8.58
C VAL A 1053 -34.53 8.63 8.99
N ALA A 1054 -34.29 8.46 10.29
CA ALA A 1054 -33.12 7.75 10.80
C ALA A 1054 -33.11 6.28 10.37
N ALA A 1055 -34.27 5.62 10.36
CA ALA A 1055 -34.41 4.23 9.94
C ALA A 1055 -34.04 4.04 8.45
N ILE A 1056 -34.31 5.01 7.57
CA ILE A 1056 -33.83 4.95 6.17
C ILE A 1056 -32.31 4.77 6.13
N ASN A 1057 -31.59 5.53 6.95
CA ASN A 1057 -30.14 5.52 7.00
C ASN A 1057 -29.59 4.22 7.63
N VAL A 1058 -30.17 3.75 8.73
CA VAL A 1058 -29.76 2.49 9.40
C VAL A 1058 -29.94 1.31 8.45
N PHE A 1059 -31.17 1.08 7.99
CA PHE A 1059 -31.50 -0.11 7.20
C PHE A 1059 -30.90 -0.04 5.80
N GLY A 1060 -30.97 1.12 5.15
CA GLY A 1060 -30.38 1.33 3.84
C GLY A 1060 -28.85 1.25 3.87
N GLY A 1061 -28.21 1.90 4.84
CA GLY A 1061 -26.76 1.93 4.99
C GLY A 1061 -26.15 0.55 5.27
N PHE A 1062 -26.71 -0.22 6.20
CA PHE A 1062 -26.22 -1.59 6.47
C PHE A 1062 -26.48 -2.53 5.29
N ALA A 1063 -27.64 -2.46 4.64
CA ALA A 1063 -27.97 -3.30 3.49
C ALA A 1063 -27.03 -3.03 2.30
N VAL A 1064 -26.77 -1.76 1.97
CA VAL A 1064 -25.82 -1.36 0.92
C VAL A 1064 -24.40 -1.83 1.26
N SER A 1065 -23.97 -1.63 2.51
CA SER A 1065 -22.64 -2.05 2.97
C SER A 1065 -22.45 -3.55 2.85
N TYR A 1066 -23.44 -4.33 3.30
CA TYR A 1066 -23.42 -5.79 3.20
C TYR A 1066 -23.41 -6.27 1.74
N ARG A 1067 -24.25 -5.67 0.88
CA ARG A 1067 -24.32 -5.98 -0.55
C ARG A 1067 -22.98 -5.75 -1.24
N MET A 1068 -22.29 -4.64 -0.95
CA MET A 1068 -20.95 -4.39 -1.48
C MET A 1068 -19.96 -5.47 -1.04
N LEU A 1069 -19.95 -5.83 0.26
CA LEU A 1069 -19.01 -6.84 0.78
C LEU A 1069 -19.25 -8.25 0.23
N LEU A 1070 -20.48 -8.61 -0.13
CA LEU A 1070 -20.78 -9.90 -0.76
C LEU A 1070 -20.12 -10.05 -2.14
N MET A 1071 -19.83 -8.95 -2.82
CA MET A 1071 -19.21 -8.95 -4.14
C MET A 1071 -17.70 -9.22 -4.08
N PHE A 1072 -17.06 -8.93 -2.94
CA PHE A 1072 -15.64 -9.22 -2.74
C PHE A 1072 -15.41 -10.73 -2.59
N ASN A 1073 -14.84 -11.32 -3.63
CA ASN A 1073 -14.51 -12.74 -3.68
C ASN A 1073 -13.01 -12.92 -3.84
N LYS A 1074 -12.45 -13.92 -3.13
CA LYS A 1074 -11.07 -14.36 -3.33
C LYS A 1074 -11.04 -15.32 -4.53
N GLU A 1075 -9.93 -15.33 -5.25
CA GLU A 1075 -9.70 -16.36 -6.27
C GLU A 1075 -9.81 -17.75 -5.62
N LYS A 1076 -10.66 -18.61 -6.20
CA LYS A 1076 -10.67 -20.05 -5.88
C LYS A 1076 -9.58 -20.68 -6.74
N LEU A 1077 -8.44 -20.95 -6.12
CA LEU A 1077 -7.30 -21.67 -6.71
C LEU A 1077 -7.70 -23.03 -7.26
#